data_AF-A0A934R8B0-F1
#
_entry.id   AF-A0A934R8B0-F1
#
_cell.length_a   1.000
_cell.length_b   1.000
_cell.length_c   1.000
_cell.angle_alpha   90.00
_cell.angle_beta   90.00
_cell.angle_gamma   90.00
#
_symmetry.space_group_name_H-M   'P 1'
#
loop_
_entity.id
_entity.type
_entity.pdbx_description
1 polymer ?
#
loop_
_entity_poly.entity_id
_entity_poly.type
_entity_poly.pdbx_seq_one_letter_code
_entity_poly.pdbx_strand_id
1 'polypeptide(L)'
;MKSNHQLPRDKDRGFALVVTLSMMILLTVIAVGLLSLSSISLRKSGNENATTVARANAKMALMLALGELQRNAGPDQRVTADASIYQPAASNPNIPDDTPDKNTVGVWESWSPKLATEGNGVLTSASGTYAAKKTSNFKGWLSSSPSPDELKATTWATNPSHADPVELFTMKSDGHAQSASKVNVNLVKQGENSTPGKEFSGSIAWTVVQEGTKAKINVGGPENNNLQDQNDRLQAQPRPYLIGSNNFKQPSSEWNIRAGKILTTAQAKLDTALWEGEVTNTVESGDYTASSMGLLTDTVYGGLKTDINLGFDMPNGNFTQTTWGTSPSYRNPFMGAGLRGVQTFTQAMFRGTQRPLFKNPTNVSSGTTVTKLNFRSADGFFHFPASIIPTFTTLRSYYRTPNFLYNTSDGPTVFERAMDSTTLSTAANGVDAAFPYPGAPPRGQYSQTSFRPVLDRVLFVLSLGSFGSEVRLVFTPVITLWNPYNVALEIEGAVACPWMDMPYSAKWTFTPAKEGDPKDPLAMSKMMGNVDPRVEGRQIRPYFYAAITPNGGPISPGQTIRFKPGEVRVFAPASQIDVQYNTAATIPGNGALPVGQTVYMKPVTNANDMKNLKGGLAVPMKNAKSGDGFTRSFSPGDTVNVNFYSNRAQDYPFSVTLEDATRAKTNPPFPRGQAITDVQMTAFAQSATIANLNSPTVPFAQLSVTRQPFGVIETYHRVAKESRTARRSDIVYTVNPRQPFVNRALSDGSFLTAPHYETVVRTVSSFEEVIRTDETGRNAFYGRSNALPDGQSQLAFFEAPQQPIISLAAFQHADLGGTAFSTSYQIGNSWASPYLDKSRAMNAIQSGGANTGTEANYTRQMMGVYDYSYLANEALWDSFFCSSITDTFQLGSTAGTEAAWQGNGIATKKVKAETVLANFLDDPEKNPLRNPRMKFFPGKSEIADLKTDLMRPEGCLKIAAHLQVDGAFNINSTSRKAWIAVLSGLREAAFTLKNDNGSTSSASGLKKTGFPRMRYPMGTDSNLWQGYRSLTDSDIDLLADKIIAQVRLRGPFLSLGEFVNRRVDSSNLSYKGALQAAIDSTTINKAVTDSCDPFDPNIYPFRPNVSNPNNTPNIGVGIPGYLTQADLLQSLAPVITPRSDTFTIRAYGEAKDGTGKVIATARCEAVVQRVAEFVDEINPPETQIADLNTTNQNFGRKFKIVSFRYLSDNEVVPGPTT
;
A
#
# COMPACT_ATOMS: atom_id res chain seq x y z
N MET A 1 -15.39 17.52 137.57
CA MET A 1 -14.84 18.51 138.52
C MET A 1 -14.18 19.62 137.73
N LYS A 2 -14.59 20.86 138.00
CA LYS A 2 -13.81 22.11 137.90
C LYS A 2 -13.45 22.71 136.53
N SER A 3 -13.54 24.03 136.57
CA SER A 3 -13.22 25.10 135.62
C SER A 3 -11.76 25.14 135.15
N ASN A 4 -11.50 25.86 134.05
CA ASN A 4 -10.49 26.94 133.99
C ASN A 4 -10.44 27.69 132.64
N HIS A 5 -9.97 28.95 132.73
CA HIS A 5 -9.66 29.94 131.68
C HIS A 5 -8.64 29.49 130.60
N GLN A 6 -8.69 30.12 129.41
CA GLN A 6 -7.54 30.75 128.69
C GLN A 6 -7.94 31.38 127.32
N LEU A 7 -7.32 32.53 126.96
CA LEU A 7 -7.37 33.27 125.67
C LEU A 7 -6.31 32.70 124.66
N PRO A 8 -6.18 33.20 123.40
CA PRO A 8 -6.75 32.67 122.17
C PRO A 8 -5.66 32.18 121.15
N ARG A 9 -6.07 31.54 120.05
CA ARG A 9 -5.19 31.34 118.87
C ARG A 9 -6.00 31.33 117.56
N ASP A 10 -5.50 32.10 116.59
CA ASP A 10 -6.02 32.28 115.23
C ASP A 10 -6.39 30.97 114.51
N LYS A 11 -7.48 31.00 113.75
CA LYS A 11 -7.87 29.94 112.81
C LYS A 11 -8.30 30.54 111.47
N ASP A 12 -7.54 30.17 110.44
CA ASP A 12 -7.67 30.53 109.03
C ASP A 12 -9.08 30.37 108.46
N ARG A 13 -9.69 31.48 108.06
CA ARG A 13 -10.87 31.51 107.18
C ARG A 13 -10.40 31.75 105.73
N GLY A 14 -10.01 30.68 105.04
CA GLY A 14 -9.62 30.73 103.62
C GLY A 14 -9.74 29.41 102.83
N PHE A 15 -9.69 28.25 103.48
CA PHE A 15 -9.55 26.95 102.79
C PHE A 15 -10.81 26.45 102.07
N ALA A 16 -12.02 26.67 102.62
CA ALA A 16 -13.26 26.22 101.98
C ALA A 16 -13.61 27.03 100.71
N LEU A 17 -13.26 28.32 100.68
CA LEU A 17 -13.44 29.19 99.51
C LEU A 17 -12.46 28.82 98.39
N VAL A 18 -11.20 28.50 98.73
CA VAL A 18 -10.20 28.05 97.74
C VAL A 18 -10.59 26.71 97.12
N VAL A 19 -11.12 25.75 97.90
CA VAL A 19 -11.58 24.46 97.36
C VAL A 19 -12.78 24.63 96.43
N THR A 20 -13.78 25.47 96.77
CA THR A 20 -14.94 25.69 95.90
C THR A 20 -14.60 26.51 94.64
N LEU A 21 -13.72 27.50 94.74
CA LEU A 21 -13.21 28.23 93.58
C LEU A 21 -12.37 27.31 92.68
N SER A 22 -11.51 26.47 93.26
CA SER A 22 -10.70 25.50 92.51
C SER A 22 -11.57 24.44 91.83
N MET A 23 -12.64 23.97 92.48
CA MET A 23 -13.61 23.04 91.88
C MET A 23 -14.41 23.70 90.76
N MET A 24 -14.85 24.95 90.92
CA MET A 24 -15.57 25.68 89.86
C MET A 24 -14.65 26.01 88.67
N ILE A 25 -13.39 26.37 88.91
CA ILE A 25 -12.40 26.59 87.86
C ILE A 25 -12.09 25.27 87.13
N LEU A 26 -11.93 24.16 87.86
CA LEU A 26 -11.72 22.85 87.25
C LEU A 26 -12.93 22.42 86.40
N LEU A 27 -14.15 22.57 86.92
CA LEU A 27 -15.38 22.24 86.19
C LEU A 27 -15.58 23.11 84.95
N THR A 28 -15.26 24.40 85.02
CA THR A 28 -15.34 25.31 83.86
C THR A 28 -14.28 25.00 82.82
N VAL A 29 -13.05 24.68 83.21
CA VAL A 29 -11.99 24.23 82.28
C VAL A 29 -12.37 22.92 81.59
N ILE A 30 -12.94 21.95 82.31
CA ILE A 30 -13.44 20.70 81.73
C ILE A 30 -14.61 20.96 80.78
N ALA A 31 -15.56 21.83 81.16
CA ALA A 31 -16.71 22.17 80.31
C ALA A 31 -16.26 22.88 79.01
N VAL A 32 -15.31 23.83 79.10
CA VAL A 32 -14.73 24.51 77.93
C VAL A 32 -13.93 23.53 77.06
N GLY A 33 -13.17 22.61 77.68
CA GLY A 33 -12.46 21.55 76.97
C GLY A 33 -13.40 20.63 76.18
N LEU A 34 -14.49 20.17 76.80
CA LEU A 34 -15.52 19.34 76.16
C LEU A 34 -16.29 20.08 75.06
N LEU A 35 -16.61 21.37 75.25
CA LEU A 35 -17.24 22.22 74.23
C LEU A 35 -16.31 22.44 73.03
N SER A 36 -15.02 22.66 73.27
CA SER A 36 -14.00 22.80 72.22
C SER A 36 -13.86 21.52 71.41
N LEU A 37 -13.72 20.37 72.08
CA LEU A 37 -13.67 19.05 71.44
C LEU A 37 -14.95 18.73 70.65
N SER A 38 -16.12 19.05 71.21
CA SER A 38 -17.41 18.87 70.53
C SER A 38 -17.51 19.76 69.28
N SER A 39 -17.08 21.02 69.38
CA SER A 39 -17.05 21.94 68.23
C SER A 39 -16.08 21.47 67.14
N ILE A 40 -14.88 21.00 67.52
CA ILE A 40 -13.89 20.42 66.60
C ILE A 40 -14.45 19.16 65.95
N SER A 41 -15.09 18.28 66.72
CA SER A 41 -15.70 17.05 66.21
C SER A 41 -16.87 17.33 65.26
N LEU A 42 -17.72 18.32 65.57
CA LEU A 42 -18.82 18.77 64.71
C LEU A 42 -18.30 19.40 63.41
N ARG A 43 -17.23 20.23 63.47
CA ARG A 43 -16.58 20.78 62.29
C ARG A 43 -15.93 19.69 61.43
N LYS A 44 -15.26 18.73 62.07
CA LYS A 44 -14.64 17.58 61.39
C LYS A 44 -15.71 16.74 60.69
N SER A 45 -16.79 16.38 61.38
CA SER A 45 -17.92 15.65 60.80
C SER A 45 -18.63 16.44 59.67
N GLY A 46 -18.79 17.75 59.83
CA GLY A 46 -19.32 18.63 58.78
C GLY A 46 -18.44 18.65 57.52
N ASN A 47 -17.12 18.76 57.69
CA ASN A 47 -16.15 18.73 56.59
C ASN A 47 -16.07 17.35 55.91
N GLU A 48 -16.13 16.26 56.69
CA GLU A 48 -16.17 14.89 56.17
C GLU A 48 -17.44 14.66 55.34
N ASN A 49 -18.59 15.15 55.81
CA ASN A 49 -19.85 15.11 55.07
C ASN A 49 -19.76 15.92 53.78
N ALA A 50 -19.25 17.15 53.83
CA ALA A 50 -19.09 17.99 52.64
C ALA A 50 -18.14 17.37 51.61
N THR A 51 -17.03 16.79 52.07
CA THR A 51 -16.06 16.08 51.22
C THR A 51 -16.68 14.83 50.59
N THR A 52 -17.51 14.11 51.33
CA THR A 52 -18.24 12.93 50.82
C THR A 52 -19.22 13.34 49.72
N VAL A 53 -19.95 14.44 49.91
CA VAL A 53 -20.84 15.00 48.87
C VAL A 53 -20.05 15.43 47.64
N ALA A 54 -18.94 16.16 47.82
CA ALA A 54 -18.08 16.57 46.69
C ALA A 54 -17.53 15.36 45.93
N ARG A 55 -17.08 14.30 46.63
CA ARG A 55 -16.62 13.05 46.01
C ARG A 55 -17.74 12.29 45.29
N ALA A 56 -18.97 12.33 45.81
CA ALA A 56 -20.14 11.76 45.15
C ALA A 56 -20.49 12.53 43.88
N ASN A 57 -20.45 13.86 43.92
CA ASN A 57 -20.65 14.74 42.77
C ASN A 57 -19.58 14.50 41.70
N ALA A 58 -18.30 14.38 42.07
CA ALA A 58 -17.22 14.08 41.13
C ALA A 58 -17.41 12.69 40.47
N LYS A 59 -17.82 11.68 41.24
CA LYS A 59 -18.17 10.36 40.69
C LYS A 59 -19.39 10.41 39.77
N MET A 60 -20.41 11.19 40.10
CA MET A 60 -21.56 11.40 39.23
C MET A 60 -21.12 12.05 37.91
N ALA A 61 -20.27 13.07 37.96
CA ALA A 61 -19.71 13.72 36.78
C ALA A 61 -18.91 12.73 35.90
N LEU A 62 -18.10 11.87 36.53
CA LEU A 62 -17.39 10.80 35.85
C LEU A 62 -18.34 9.81 35.16
N MET A 63 -19.43 9.41 35.83
CA MET A 63 -20.42 8.49 35.25
C MET A 63 -21.19 9.13 34.10
N LEU A 64 -21.49 10.43 34.18
CA LEU A 64 -22.09 11.18 33.07
C LEU A 64 -21.12 11.26 31.87
N ALA A 65 -19.85 11.57 32.12
CA ALA A 65 -18.81 11.57 31.09
C ALA A 65 -18.67 10.21 30.42
N LEU A 66 -18.65 9.12 31.20
CA LEU A 66 -18.61 7.76 30.69
C LEU A 66 -19.87 7.42 29.88
N GLY A 67 -21.04 7.87 30.30
CA GLY A 67 -22.30 7.71 29.57
C GLY A 67 -22.28 8.44 28.21
N GLU A 68 -21.81 9.68 28.17
CA GLU A 68 -21.63 10.45 26.93
C GLU A 68 -20.56 9.82 26.02
N LEU A 69 -19.45 9.35 26.58
CA LEU A 69 -18.44 8.62 25.83
C LEU A 69 -19.00 7.31 25.24
N GLN A 70 -19.75 6.54 26.03
CA GLN A 70 -20.39 5.29 25.59
C GLN A 70 -21.39 5.54 24.47
N ARG A 71 -22.24 6.57 24.59
CA ARG A 71 -23.23 6.93 23.58
C ARG A 71 -22.59 7.39 22.28
N ASN A 72 -21.56 8.24 22.36
CA ASN A 72 -21.00 8.88 21.18
C ASN A 72 -19.90 8.02 20.52
N ALA A 73 -19.02 7.40 21.30
CA ALA A 73 -17.86 6.65 20.80
C ALA A 73 -17.98 5.12 20.94
N GLY A 74 -19.00 4.58 21.61
CA GLY A 74 -19.21 3.14 21.76
C GLY A 74 -19.48 2.39 20.44
N PRO A 75 -20.30 2.90 19.51
CA PRO A 75 -20.50 2.29 18.20
C PRO A 75 -19.22 2.18 17.37
N ASP A 76 -19.11 1.12 16.55
CA ASP A 76 -17.92 0.86 15.71
C ASP A 76 -17.71 1.96 14.65
N GLN A 77 -18.80 2.51 14.13
CA GLN A 77 -18.82 3.52 13.06
C GLN A 77 -18.55 4.94 13.58
N ARG A 78 -17.45 5.10 14.32
CA ARG A 78 -17.05 6.35 14.95
C ARG A 78 -15.57 6.64 14.74
N VAL A 79 -15.26 7.93 14.68
CA VAL A 79 -13.92 8.50 14.53
C VAL A 79 -13.72 9.54 15.62
N THR A 80 -12.49 9.63 16.14
CA THR A 80 -12.15 10.62 17.17
C THR A 80 -10.95 11.45 16.74
N ALA A 81 -10.95 12.72 17.14
CA ALA A 81 -9.86 13.66 16.89
C ALA A 81 -9.85 14.74 17.98
N ASP A 82 -8.68 15.33 18.21
CA ASP A 82 -8.49 16.39 19.20
C ASP A 82 -8.92 17.75 18.61
N ALA A 83 -9.43 18.66 19.45
CA ALA A 83 -9.85 20.02 19.05
C ALA A 83 -8.75 20.82 18.31
N SER A 84 -7.48 20.55 18.63
CA SER A 84 -6.29 21.09 17.96
C SER A 84 -6.22 20.87 16.44
N ILE A 85 -7.05 20.00 15.86
CA ILE A 85 -7.15 19.82 14.41
C ILE A 85 -7.70 21.06 13.69
N TYR A 86 -8.49 21.89 14.38
CA TYR A 86 -9.08 23.12 13.84
C TYR A 86 -8.27 24.38 14.14
N GLN A 87 -7.19 24.26 14.92
CA GLN A 87 -6.30 25.39 15.18
C GLN A 87 -5.45 25.68 13.93
N PRO A 88 -5.27 26.96 13.55
CA PRO A 88 -4.48 27.31 12.39
C PRO A 88 -3.04 26.79 12.55
N ALA A 89 -2.50 26.21 11.48
CA ALA A 89 -1.07 25.91 11.41
C ALA A 89 -0.32 27.25 11.43
N ALA A 90 0.11 27.71 12.61
CA ALA A 90 0.86 28.95 12.66
C ALA A 90 2.15 28.78 11.85
N SER A 91 2.55 29.85 11.19
CA SER A 91 3.84 30.03 10.52
C SER A 91 5.05 29.99 11.48
N ASN A 92 4.85 29.60 12.74
CA ASN A 92 5.87 29.46 13.77
C ASN A 92 5.70 28.08 14.45
N PRO A 93 6.69 27.16 14.38
CA PRO A 93 6.66 25.86 15.04
C PRO A 93 6.56 25.95 16.58
N ASN A 94 6.79 27.14 17.13
CA ASN A 94 6.70 27.46 18.55
C ASN A 94 5.39 28.21 18.89
N ILE A 95 4.23 27.78 18.37
CA ILE A 95 2.98 28.14 19.08
C ILE A 95 3.18 27.62 20.50
N PRO A 96 3.02 28.44 21.55
CA PRO A 96 3.21 27.94 22.88
C PRO A 96 2.23 26.78 23.07
N ASP A 97 2.72 25.70 23.66
CA ASP A 97 2.00 24.45 23.92
C ASP A 97 0.78 24.64 24.86
N ASP A 98 0.45 25.89 25.18
CA ASP A 98 -0.49 26.39 26.18
C ASP A 98 -1.89 26.69 25.64
N THR A 99 -2.18 26.44 24.35
CA THR A 99 -3.51 26.73 23.81
C THR A 99 -4.56 25.89 24.56
N PRO A 100 -5.48 26.52 25.30
CA PRO A 100 -6.41 25.79 26.16
C PRO A 100 -7.30 24.84 25.35
N ASP A 101 -7.66 23.72 25.96
CA ASP A 101 -8.66 22.75 25.46
C ASP A 101 -8.31 22.02 24.16
N LYS A 102 -7.05 22.14 23.71
CA LYS A 102 -6.56 21.57 22.45
C LYS A 102 -6.73 20.04 22.35
N ASN A 103 -6.78 19.33 23.49
CA ASN A 103 -6.91 17.88 23.61
C ASN A 103 -8.34 17.41 23.89
N THR A 104 -9.32 18.31 23.86
CA THR A 104 -10.74 17.92 23.99
C THR A 104 -11.12 17.02 22.84
N VAL A 105 -11.69 15.86 23.17
CA VAL A 105 -12.06 14.84 22.17
C VAL A 105 -13.34 15.23 21.45
N GLY A 106 -13.27 15.32 20.12
CA GLY A 106 -14.43 15.34 19.25
C GLY A 106 -14.76 13.96 18.72
N VAL A 107 -16.04 13.70 18.47
CA VAL A 107 -16.51 12.44 17.88
C VAL A 107 -17.29 12.69 16.59
N TRP A 108 -16.97 11.91 15.56
CA TRP A 108 -17.65 11.92 14.27
C TRP A 108 -18.20 10.54 13.94
N GLU A 109 -19.30 10.52 13.19
CA GLU A 109 -19.68 9.33 12.43
C GLU A 109 -18.74 9.16 11.24
N SER A 110 -18.19 7.96 11.14
CA SER A 110 -17.31 7.53 10.06
C SER A 110 -17.94 7.73 8.68
N TRP A 111 -17.12 7.86 7.66
CA TRP A 111 -17.61 7.98 6.28
C TRP A 111 -16.59 7.48 5.26
N SER A 112 -17.12 6.95 4.16
CA SER A 112 -16.38 6.62 2.96
C SER A 112 -17.24 6.96 1.73
N PRO A 113 -16.65 7.45 0.64
CA PRO A 113 -17.31 7.65 -0.65
C PRO A 113 -17.93 6.40 -1.27
N LYS A 114 -17.49 5.19 -0.87
CA LYS A 114 -17.99 3.89 -1.35
C LYS A 114 -17.88 3.69 -2.88
N LEU A 115 -16.93 4.37 -3.54
CA LEU A 115 -16.78 4.32 -5.00
C LEU A 115 -16.43 2.91 -5.51
N ALA A 116 -15.65 2.15 -4.73
CA ALA A 116 -15.31 0.76 -4.96
C ALA A 116 -16.53 -0.16 -4.97
N THR A 117 -17.55 0.12 -4.14
CA THR A 117 -18.75 -0.72 -4.03
C THR A 117 -19.92 -0.26 -4.90
N GLU A 118 -19.95 0.99 -5.33
CA GLU A 118 -21.05 1.54 -6.15
C GLU A 118 -20.73 1.52 -7.66
N GLY A 119 -19.47 1.67 -8.05
CA GLY A 119 -19.07 1.69 -9.47
C GLY A 119 -19.33 3.03 -10.19
N ASN A 120 -19.71 4.08 -9.47
CA ASN A 120 -20.03 5.40 -10.05
C ASN A 120 -18.79 6.17 -10.51
N GLY A 121 -17.64 5.90 -9.87
CA GLY A 121 -16.35 6.51 -10.21
C GLY A 121 -16.21 8.01 -9.96
N VAL A 122 -17.23 8.67 -9.42
CA VAL A 122 -17.28 10.11 -9.12
C VAL A 122 -18.10 10.31 -7.85
N LEU A 123 -17.80 11.36 -7.07
CA LEU A 123 -18.69 11.81 -6.01
C LEU A 123 -19.99 12.37 -6.60
N THR A 124 -21.13 11.81 -6.19
CA THR A 124 -22.45 12.31 -6.58
C THR A 124 -22.95 13.37 -5.60
N SER A 125 -23.94 14.17 -5.98
CA SER A 125 -24.60 15.10 -5.06
C SER A 125 -25.18 14.40 -3.82
N ALA A 126 -25.68 13.16 -3.98
CA ALA A 126 -26.14 12.31 -2.88
C ALA A 126 -24.99 11.87 -1.93
N SER A 127 -23.78 11.68 -2.46
CA SER A 127 -22.59 11.33 -1.67
C SER A 127 -22.12 12.50 -0.81
N GLY A 128 -22.39 13.75 -1.23
CA GLY A 128 -21.89 14.96 -0.60
C GLY A 128 -20.40 15.22 -0.88
N THR A 129 -19.87 16.31 -0.32
CA THR A 129 -18.43 16.65 -0.39
C THR A 129 -17.71 16.25 0.90
N TYR A 130 -16.40 16.02 0.82
CA TYR A 130 -15.56 15.75 2.01
C TYR A 130 -15.77 16.81 3.11
N ALA A 131 -15.80 18.09 2.73
CA ALA A 131 -16.00 19.19 3.68
C ALA A 131 -17.39 19.14 4.34
N ALA A 132 -18.45 18.91 3.56
CA ALA A 132 -19.81 18.82 4.09
C ALA A 132 -19.95 17.64 5.07
N LYS A 133 -19.34 16.49 4.78
CA LYS A 133 -19.41 15.30 5.62
C LYS A 133 -18.75 15.47 6.98
N LYS A 134 -17.65 16.23 7.07
CA LYS A 134 -17.01 16.55 8.35
C LYS A 134 -17.90 17.36 9.28
N THR A 135 -18.76 18.21 8.74
CA THR A 135 -19.71 18.99 9.53
C THR A 135 -20.97 18.17 9.83
N SER A 136 -21.55 17.48 8.83
CA SER A 136 -22.80 16.74 9.01
C SER A 136 -22.67 15.52 9.91
N ASN A 137 -21.49 14.89 9.93
CA ASN A 137 -21.25 13.68 10.70
C ASN A 137 -20.73 13.96 12.12
N PHE A 138 -20.50 15.22 12.48
CA PHE A 138 -20.04 15.57 13.82
C PHE A 138 -21.12 15.27 14.86
N LYS A 139 -20.74 14.62 15.97
CA LYS A 139 -21.66 14.26 17.07
C LYS A 139 -21.53 15.21 18.26
N GLY A 140 -20.32 15.66 18.56
CA GLY A 140 -20.08 16.63 19.62
C GLY A 140 -18.68 16.51 20.24
N TRP A 141 -18.33 17.53 21.04
CA TRP A 141 -17.16 17.58 21.90
C TRP A 141 -17.48 16.96 23.27
N LEU A 142 -16.58 16.12 23.78
CA LEU A 142 -16.75 15.42 25.06
C LEU A 142 -16.24 16.28 26.24
N SER A 143 -17.07 17.24 26.65
CA SER A 143 -16.84 18.08 27.83
C SER A 143 -18.18 18.47 28.49
N SER A 144 -18.15 18.97 29.72
CA SER A 144 -19.36 19.50 30.37
C SER A 144 -19.63 20.95 29.98
N SER A 145 -20.89 21.24 29.64
CA SER A 145 -21.40 22.59 29.39
C SER A 145 -22.82 22.75 29.95
N PRO A 146 -23.17 23.90 30.57
CA PRO A 146 -24.57 24.21 30.90
C PRO A 146 -25.44 24.42 29.65
N SER A 147 -24.82 24.66 28.49
CA SER A 147 -25.44 24.74 27.17
C SER A 147 -24.89 23.65 26.24
N PRO A 148 -25.33 22.37 26.37
CA PRO A 148 -24.74 21.25 25.64
C PRO A 148 -24.80 21.36 24.11
N ASP A 149 -25.71 22.18 23.57
CA ASP A 149 -25.84 22.37 22.12
C ASP A 149 -24.65 23.12 21.51
N GLU A 150 -23.92 23.93 22.28
CA GLU A 150 -22.68 24.59 21.82
C GLU A 150 -21.59 23.56 21.50
N LEU A 151 -21.53 22.47 22.27
CA LEU A 151 -20.57 21.38 22.07
C LEU A 151 -20.90 20.52 20.85
N LYS A 152 -22.07 20.68 20.23
CA LYS A 152 -22.46 20.01 18.98
C LYS A 152 -22.03 20.77 17.72
N ALA A 153 -21.38 21.93 17.87
CA ALA A 153 -20.82 22.69 16.76
C ALA A 153 -19.31 22.47 16.63
N THR A 154 -18.81 22.20 15.42
CA THR A 154 -17.37 22.07 15.16
C THR A 154 -16.61 23.39 15.41
N THR A 155 -17.29 24.53 15.27
CA THR A 155 -16.73 25.87 15.50
C THR A 155 -16.32 26.11 16.96
N TRP A 156 -16.88 25.36 17.93
CA TRP A 156 -16.50 25.49 19.34
C TRP A 156 -14.99 25.30 19.54
N ALA A 157 -14.35 24.36 18.84
CA ALA A 157 -12.91 24.11 18.97
C ALA A 157 -12.01 25.27 18.50
N THR A 158 -12.53 26.21 17.72
CA THR A 158 -11.76 27.40 17.29
C THR A 158 -11.74 28.50 18.34
N ASN A 159 -12.75 28.54 19.22
CA ASN A 159 -12.84 29.50 20.31
C ASN A 159 -13.68 28.89 21.46
N PRO A 160 -13.09 28.02 22.29
CA PRO A 160 -13.82 27.33 23.35
C PRO A 160 -14.28 28.35 24.40
N SER A 161 -15.60 28.41 24.62
CA SER A 161 -16.20 29.21 25.70
C SER A 161 -16.61 28.31 26.86
N HIS A 162 -16.23 28.70 28.08
CA HIS A 162 -16.62 27.99 29.30
C HIS A 162 -17.33 28.93 30.28
N ALA A 163 -18.55 28.55 30.68
CA ALA A 163 -19.29 29.25 31.72
C ALA A 163 -18.87 28.70 33.10
N ASP A 164 -18.41 29.58 34.00
CA ASP A 164 -17.84 29.21 35.31
C ASP A 164 -16.83 28.04 35.18
N PRO A 165 -15.67 28.27 34.52
CA PRO A 165 -14.73 27.22 34.16
C PRO A 165 -14.07 26.55 35.37
N VAL A 166 -13.76 25.26 35.21
CA VAL A 166 -12.88 24.49 36.09
C VAL A 166 -11.76 23.91 35.26
N GLU A 167 -10.52 24.20 35.63
CA GLU A 167 -9.34 23.54 35.07
C GLU A 167 -9.26 22.10 35.60
N LEU A 168 -9.19 21.14 34.67
CA LEU A 168 -9.13 19.70 34.94
C LEU A 168 -7.77 19.09 34.56
N PHE A 169 -7.12 19.66 33.54
CA PHE A 169 -5.74 19.33 33.16
C PHE A 169 -4.92 20.61 33.15
N THR A 170 -3.67 20.54 33.61
CA THR A 170 -2.78 21.71 33.66
C THR A 170 -1.51 21.48 32.87
N MET A 171 -0.94 22.55 32.31
CA MET A 171 0.36 22.49 31.63
C MET A 171 1.46 21.89 32.52
N LYS A 172 1.45 22.23 33.82
CA LYS A 172 2.51 21.86 34.76
C LYS A 172 2.45 20.39 35.21
N SER A 173 1.28 19.75 35.16
CA SER A 173 1.09 18.35 35.58
C SER A 173 0.90 17.39 34.40
N ASP A 174 0.36 17.88 33.29
CA ASP A 174 -0.14 17.02 32.21
C ASP A 174 0.45 17.36 30.84
N GLY A 175 1.18 18.48 30.71
CA GLY A 175 1.70 18.94 29.42
C GLY A 175 0.67 19.58 28.49
N HIS A 176 -0.56 19.74 28.97
CA HIS A 176 -1.64 20.43 28.27
C HIS A 176 -2.63 21.00 29.29
N ALA A 177 -3.24 22.14 28.98
CA ALA A 177 -4.29 22.73 29.80
C ALA A 177 -5.68 22.45 29.19
N GLN A 178 -6.63 22.04 30.03
CA GLN A 178 -8.00 21.79 29.61
C GLN A 178 -8.98 22.10 30.75
N SER A 179 -10.00 22.86 30.41
CA SER A 179 -11.07 23.31 31.29
C SER A 179 -12.42 22.75 30.85
N ALA A 180 -13.38 22.77 31.76
CA ALA A 180 -14.77 22.44 31.48
C ALA A 180 -15.71 23.38 32.25
N SER A 181 -16.92 23.57 31.75
CA SER A 181 -17.90 24.45 32.42
C SER A 181 -18.58 23.72 33.56
N LYS A 182 -18.83 24.43 34.68
CA LYS A 182 -19.62 23.88 35.78
C LYS A 182 -21.09 23.77 35.40
N VAL A 183 -21.68 22.63 35.74
CA VAL A 183 -23.12 22.35 35.64
C VAL A 183 -23.67 22.20 37.05
N ASN A 184 -24.70 22.98 37.38
CA ASN A 184 -25.31 22.93 38.72
C ASN A 184 -26.13 21.65 38.91
N VAL A 185 -25.98 21.04 40.10
CA VAL A 185 -26.73 19.87 40.55
C VAL A 185 -27.49 20.27 41.81
N ASN A 186 -28.82 20.33 41.69
CA ASN A 186 -29.71 20.57 42.83
C ASN A 186 -30.33 19.25 43.25
N LEU A 187 -29.94 18.73 44.42
CA LEU A 187 -30.55 17.53 44.99
C LEU A 187 -31.73 17.94 45.88
N VAL A 188 -32.95 17.68 45.43
CA VAL A 188 -34.15 17.76 46.28
C VAL A 188 -34.22 16.48 47.11
N LYS A 189 -34.11 16.58 48.44
CA LYS A 189 -34.46 15.46 49.33
C LYS A 189 -35.99 15.27 49.24
N GLN A 190 -36.45 14.17 48.64
CA GLN A 190 -37.82 13.72 48.80
C GLN A 190 -37.94 13.11 50.21
N GLY A 191 -38.41 13.90 51.17
CA GLY A 191 -38.84 13.43 52.48
C GLY A 191 -40.36 13.42 52.53
N GLU A 192 -40.95 12.28 52.90
CA GLU A 192 -42.32 12.26 53.44
C GLU A 192 -42.37 13.27 54.60
N ASN A 193 -43.32 14.23 54.52
CA ASN A 193 -43.58 15.31 55.47
C ASN A 193 -42.63 16.53 55.44
N SER A 194 -42.91 17.44 54.51
CA SER A 194 -42.98 18.91 54.67
C SER A 194 -42.20 19.57 55.82
N THR A 195 -40.90 19.34 55.90
CA THR A 195 -39.93 20.29 56.47
C THR A 195 -38.82 20.48 55.44
N PRO A 196 -38.42 21.72 55.07
CA PRO A 196 -37.32 21.93 54.14
C PRO A 196 -36.03 21.34 54.71
N GLY A 197 -35.70 20.11 54.32
CA GLY A 197 -34.41 19.51 54.62
C GLY A 197 -33.34 20.31 53.89
N LYS A 198 -32.24 20.65 54.57
CA LYS A 198 -31.10 21.40 54.02
C LYS A 198 -30.83 21.02 52.55
N GLU A 199 -31.06 21.96 51.65
CA GLU A 199 -30.69 21.83 50.24
C GLU A 199 -29.17 21.71 50.17
N PHE A 200 -28.68 20.55 49.73
CA PHE A 200 -27.30 20.42 49.30
C PHE A 200 -27.28 20.73 47.80
N SER A 201 -26.90 21.96 47.47
CA SER A 201 -26.59 22.34 46.09
C SER A 201 -25.11 22.06 45.82
N GLY A 202 -24.76 21.82 44.55
CA GLY A 202 -23.39 21.59 44.13
C GLY A 202 -23.24 21.84 42.64
N SER A 203 -22.03 21.70 42.15
CA SER A 203 -21.77 21.72 40.71
C SER A 203 -20.82 20.60 40.33
N ILE A 204 -20.90 20.19 39.07
CA ILE A 204 -20.07 19.16 38.48
C ILE A 204 -19.44 19.67 37.20
N ALA A 205 -18.25 19.18 36.88
CA ALA A 205 -17.61 19.41 35.59
C ALA A 205 -16.83 18.17 35.18
N TRP A 206 -16.68 17.92 33.88
CA TRP A 206 -15.92 16.79 33.38
C TRP A 206 -15.40 17.06 31.97
N THR A 207 -14.32 16.38 31.60
CA THR A 207 -13.76 16.44 30.25
C THR A 207 -13.01 15.16 29.91
N VAL A 208 -12.90 14.86 28.62
CA VAL A 208 -12.29 13.63 28.11
C VAL A 208 -11.10 13.96 27.22
N VAL A 209 -9.99 13.25 27.43
CA VAL A 209 -8.83 13.21 26.53
C VAL A 209 -8.63 11.79 26.02
N GLN A 210 -8.07 11.65 24.82
CA GLN A 210 -7.80 10.35 24.23
C GLN A 210 -6.32 9.98 24.33
N GLU A 211 -6.04 8.70 24.55
CA GLU A 211 -4.67 8.20 24.67
C GLU A 211 -4.12 7.69 23.32
N GLY A 212 -5.00 7.38 22.35
CA GLY A 212 -4.59 6.93 21.02
C GLY A 212 -3.86 7.99 20.19
N THR A 213 -3.98 9.28 20.49
CA THR A 213 -3.22 10.35 19.80
C THR A 213 -1.79 10.52 20.33
N LYS A 214 -1.45 9.79 21.41
CA LYS A 214 -0.15 9.83 22.09
C LYS A 214 0.68 8.58 21.76
N ALA A 215 2.01 8.69 21.84
CA ALA A 215 2.89 7.54 21.66
C ALA A 215 3.01 6.71 22.94
N LYS A 216 2.78 5.39 22.84
CA LYS A 216 2.86 4.49 24.00
C LYS A 216 4.31 4.15 24.35
N ILE A 217 4.71 4.36 25.61
CA ILE A 217 6.11 4.26 26.07
C ILE A 217 6.52 2.91 26.66
N ASN A 218 5.58 2.02 26.94
CA ASN A 218 5.79 0.77 27.69
C ASN A 218 5.39 -0.47 26.86
N VAL A 219 5.57 -0.42 25.53
CA VAL A 219 5.19 -1.52 24.63
C VAL A 219 6.12 -2.71 24.82
N GLY A 220 5.59 -3.75 25.46
CA GLY A 220 6.28 -5.03 25.66
C GLY A 220 6.34 -5.85 24.36
N GLY A 221 7.37 -6.69 24.23
CA GLY A 221 7.54 -7.57 23.08
C GLY A 221 8.77 -8.46 23.25
N PRO A 222 8.95 -9.45 22.38
CA PRO A 222 10.04 -10.40 22.51
C PRO A 222 11.40 -9.71 22.44
N GLU A 223 12.15 -9.79 23.54
CA GLU A 223 13.50 -9.21 23.64
C GLU A 223 14.49 -9.98 22.76
N ASN A 224 14.33 -11.32 22.71
CA ASN A 224 15.27 -12.25 22.10
C ASN A 224 14.48 -13.22 21.19
N ASN A 225 14.14 -12.81 19.96
CA ASN A 225 13.30 -13.65 19.11
C ASN A 225 14.09 -14.44 18.05
N ASN A 226 14.73 -15.53 18.48
CA ASN A 226 15.32 -16.51 17.56
C ASN A 226 14.27 -17.29 16.74
N LEU A 227 12.98 -17.12 17.04
CA LEU A 227 11.87 -17.83 16.40
C LEU A 227 11.27 -17.09 15.20
N GLN A 228 11.62 -15.82 14.98
CA GLN A 228 11.03 -14.98 13.94
C GLN A 228 12.10 -14.46 12.98
N ASP A 229 11.68 -14.18 11.75
CA ASP A 229 12.54 -13.54 10.76
C ASP A 229 12.81 -12.10 11.21
N GLN A 230 14.08 -11.72 11.25
CA GLN A 230 14.51 -10.38 11.63
C GLN A 230 13.77 -9.28 10.84
N ASN A 231 13.43 -9.56 9.58
CA ASN A 231 12.77 -8.62 8.67
C ASN A 231 11.26 -8.52 8.88
N ASP A 232 10.65 -9.31 9.78
CA ASP A 232 9.24 -9.13 10.18
C ASP A 232 8.99 -7.74 10.75
N ARG A 233 9.98 -7.17 11.44
CA ARG A 233 9.91 -5.82 12.01
C ARG A 233 9.68 -4.75 10.94
N LEU A 234 10.14 -4.96 9.70
CA LEU A 234 9.93 -4.02 8.59
C LEU A 234 8.46 -3.91 8.17
N GLN A 235 7.67 -4.96 8.40
CA GLN A 235 6.22 -4.98 8.15
C GLN A 235 5.39 -4.72 9.41
N ALA A 236 5.96 -4.90 10.60
CA ALA A 236 5.27 -4.63 11.86
C ALA A 236 6.25 -4.07 12.89
N GLN A 237 6.20 -2.75 13.11
CA GLN A 237 7.11 -2.12 14.06
C GLN A 237 6.88 -2.66 15.49
N PRO A 238 7.94 -3.05 16.22
CA PRO A 238 7.77 -3.66 17.53
C PRO A 238 7.30 -2.67 18.59
N ARG A 239 7.82 -1.43 18.58
CA ARG A 239 7.52 -0.38 19.56
C ARG A 239 7.88 1.01 18.99
N PRO A 240 7.30 2.11 19.51
CA PRO A 240 7.75 3.45 19.17
C PRO A 240 9.17 3.68 19.72
N TYR A 241 9.88 4.67 19.17
CA TYR A 241 11.23 5.02 19.62
C TYR A 241 11.25 6.46 20.16
N LEU A 242 11.77 6.67 21.36
CA LEU A 242 11.55 7.90 22.15
C LEU A 242 12.50 9.06 21.83
N ILE A 243 13.05 9.14 20.61
CA ILE A 243 14.09 10.13 20.24
C ILE A 243 13.61 11.59 20.21
N GLY A 244 12.31 11.81 20.02
CA GLY A 244 11.72 13.15 20.03
C GLY A 244 11.38 13.69 21.42
N SER A 245 11.66 12.93 22.48
CA SER A 245 11.38 13.32 23.85
C SER A 245 12.57 14.05 24.47
N ASN A 246 12.28 15.02 25.33
CA ASN A 246 13.28 15.73 26.13
C ASN A 246 13.58 15.03 27.46
N ASN A 247 12.74 14.10 27.91
CA ASN A 247 12.87 13.46 29.22
C ASN A 247 12.87 11.93 29.19
N PHE A 248 12.27 11.32 28.16
CA PHE A 248 12.29 9.88 27.96
C PHE A 248 13.47 9.47 27.11
N LYS A 249 14.17 8.43 27.57
CA LYS A 249 15.26 7.77 26.85
C LYS A 249 14.78 6.39 26.43
N GLN A 250 15.31 5.85 25.32
CA GLN A 250 15.03 4.48 24.89
C GLN A 250 15.82 3.44 25.73
N PRO A 251 15.15 2.53 26.49
CA PRO A 251 15.81 1.40 27.14
C PRO A 251 16.39 0.38 26.15
N SER A 252 17.52 -0.25 26.52
CA SER A 252 18.18 -1.29 25.72
C SER A 252 17.55 -2.69 25.85
N SER A 253 16.84 -2.98 26.94
CA SER A 253 16.28 -4.30 27.29
C SER A 253 15.15 -4.17 28.32
N GLU A 254 14.52 -5.28 28.74
CA GLU A 254 13.51 -5.35 29.82
C GLU A 254 12.17 -4.62 29.55
N TRP A 255 11.80 -4.45 28.29
CA TRP A 255 10.50 -3.94 27.86
C TRP A 255 9.33 -4.77 28.38
N ASN A 256 9.44 -6.10 28.46
CA ASN A 256 8.37 -6.93 29.02
C ASN A 256 8.10 -6.61 30.50
N ILE A 257 9.17 -6.38 31.27
CA ILE A 257 9.07 -5.99 32.69
C ILE A 257 8.39 -4.62 32.80
N ARG A 258 8.79 -3.67 31.94
CA ARG A 258 8.19 -2.33 31.89
C ARG A 258 6.71 -2.36 31.51
N ALA A 259 6.34 -3.19 30.54
CA ALA A 259 4.95 -3.34 30.12
C ALA A 259 4.03 -3.80 31.26
N GLY A 260 4.54 -4.66 32.15
CA GLY A 260 3.80 -5.15 33.32
C GLY A 260 3.84 -4.22 34.55
N LYS A 261 4.84 -3.33 34.68
CA LYS A 261 5.05 -2.50 35.88
C LYS A 261 4.68 -1.03 35.70
N ILE A 262 4.86 -0.47 34.51
CA ILE A 262 4.61 0.95 34.22
C ILE A 262 3.18 1.06 33.71
N LEU A 263 2.25 1.49 34.57
CA LEU A 263 0.84 1.67 34.23
C LEU A 263 0.48 3.15 34.01
N THR A 264 1.27 4.06 34.59
CA THR A 264 1.09 5.51 34.47
C THR A 264 2.38 6.20 34.04
N THR A 265 2.27 7.39 33.43
CA THR A 265 3.43 8.22 33.09
C THR A 265 4.21 8.64 34.34
N ALA A 266 3.55 8.80 35.49
CA ALA A 266 4.20 9.08 36.77
C ALA A 266 5.12 7.93 37.22
N GLN A 267 4.71 6.67 37.02
CA GLN A 267 5.56 5.51 37.33
C GLN A 267 6.75 5.39 36.38
N ALA A 268 6.59 5.79 35.12
CA ALA A 268 7.68 5.76 34.13
C ALA A 268 8.89 6.59 34.57
N LYS A 269 8.67 7.66 35.34
CA LYS A 269 9.72 8.53 35.90
C LYS A 269 10.59 7.85 36.95
N LEU A 270 10.09 6.80 37.57
CA LEU A 270 10.82 6.02 38.57
C LEU A 270 11.78 5.02 37.92
N ASP A 271 11.68 4.82 36.60
CA ASP A 271 12.55 3.94 35.84
C ASP A 271 13.68 4.76 35.20
N THR A 272 14.85 4.71 35.81
CA THR A 272 16.05 5.47 35.38
C THR A 272 16.59 5.06 34.00
N ALA A 273 16.15 3.92 33.45
CA ALA A 273 16.54 3.52 32.10
C ALA A 273 15.56 4.05 31.03
N LEU A 274 14.33 4.41 31.42
CA LEU A 274 13.32 5.01 30.55
C LEU A 274 13.25 6.54 30.71
N TRP A 275 13.66 7.09 31.85
CA TRP A 275 13.56 8.51 32.19
C TRP A 275 14.92 9.12 32.55
N GLU A 276 15.26 10.25 31.92
CA GLU A 276 16.48 11.02 32.17
C GLU A 276 16.24 12.49 32.60
N GLY A 277 14.99 12.97 32.52
CA GLY A 277 14.63 14.33 32.94
C GLY A 277 14.49 14.53 34.45
N GLU A 278 14.15 15.74 34.88
CA GLU A 278 13.78 15.99 36.29
C GLU A 278 12.46 15.28 36.63
N VAL A 279 12.39 14.57 37.76
CA VAL A 279 11.19 13.82 38.19
C VAL A 279 9.94 14.73 38.31
N THR A 280 10.16 16.00 38.63
CA THR A 280 9.15 17.06 38.73
C THR A 280 8.62 17.55 37.38
N ASN A 281 9.34 17.32 36.28
CA ASN A 281 8.92 17.70 34.93
C ASN A 281 7.85 16.73 34.40
N THR A 282 6.70 17.24 33.97
CA THR A 282 5.58 16.40 33.47
C THR A 282 5.10 16.81 32.08
N VAL A 283 5.78 17.77 31.43
CA VAL A 283 5.31 18.48 30.23
C VAL A 283 5.04 17.54 29.04
N GLU A 284 5.57 16.31 29.06
CA GLU A 284 5.46 15.39 27.92
C GLU A 284 4.31 14.36 28.05
N SER A 285 3.50 14.42 29.11
CA SER A 285 2.32 13.53 29.27
C SER A 285 1.18 13.85 28.28
N GLY A 286 1.26 14.99 27.57
CA GLY A 286 0.39 15.35 26.46
C GLY A 286 0.72 14.62 25.16
N ASP A 287 1.97 14.16 25.00
CA ASP A 287 2.48 13.51 23.78
C ASP A 287 2.70 12.00 23.94
N TYR A 288 2.93 11.56 25.17
CA TYR A 288 3.26 10.18 25.52
C TYR A 288 2.28 9.59 26.53
N THR A 289 2.07 8.27 26.46
CA THR A 289 1.16 7.56 27.35
C THR A 289 1.71 6.20 27.78
N ALA A 290 1.30 5.74 28.96
CA ALA A 290 1.52 4.36 29.42
C ALA A 290 0.31 3.44 29.12
N SER A 291 -0.81 4.01 28.69
CA SER A 291 -2.08 3.30 28.51
C SER A 291 -2.66 3.59 27.13
N SER A 292 -2.50 2.66 26.19
CA SER A 292 -3.18 2.69 24.90
C SER A 292 -3.34 1.27 24.37
N MET A 293 -4.59 0.87 24.13
CA MET A 293 -4.98 -0.36 23.45
C MET A 293 -6.05 0.00 22.41
N GLY A 294 -5.93 -0.57 21.21
CA GLY A 294 -6.90 -0.41 20.12
C GLY A 294 -7.63 -1.70 19.79
N LEU A 295 -8.84 -1.57 19.24
CA LEU A 295 -9.62 -2.68 18.71
C LEU A 295 -9.54 -2.75 17.19
N LEU A 296 -9.68 -3.97 16.65
CA LEU A 296 -9.70 -4.22 15.22
C LEU A 296 -11.14 -4.14 14.69
N THR A 297 -11.71 -2.93 14.68
CA THR A 297 -13.08 -2.67 14.21
C THR A 297 -13.09 -2.06 12.81
N ASP A 298 -14.06 -2.44 11.97
CA ASP A 298 -14.33 -1.77 10.70
C ASP A 298 -15.10 -0.49 10.99
N THR A 299 -14.46 0.66 10.78
CA THR A 299 -15.10 1.94 11.06
C THR A 299 -16.10 2.36 10.01
N VAL A 300 -16.07 1.85 8.77
CA VAL A 300 -16.97 2.29 7.69
C VAL A 300 -18.27 1.49 7.69
N TYR A 301 -18.15 0.17 7.67
CA TYR A 301 -19.31 -0.74 7.62
C TYR A 301 -19.73 -1.21 9.02
N GLY A 302 -18.84 -1.06 10.01
CA GLY A 302 -19.09 -1.53 11.37
C GLY A 302 -18.80 -3.01 11.57
N GLY A 303 -18.76 -3.43 12.84
CA GLY A 303 -18.31 -4.78 13.21
C GLY A 303 -16.79 -4.89 13.32
N LEU A 304 -16.31 -6.12 13.37
CA LEU A 304 -14.88 -6.43 13.45
C LEU A 304 -14.25 -6.52 12.05
N LYS A 305 -12.96 -6.18 11.95
CA LYS A 305 -12.19 -6.39 10.72
C LYS A 305 -12.00 -7.88 10.45
N THR A 306 -11.92 -8.23 9.17
CA THR A 306 -11.63 -9.59 8.71
C THR A 306 -10.12 -9.83 8.63
N ASP A 307 -9.64 -10.94 9.19
CA ASP A 307 -8.24 -11.34 9.08
C ASP A 307 -7.92 -11.96 7.72
N ILE A 308 -6.99 -11.35 6.99
CA ILE A 308 -6.52 -11.86 5.70
C ILE A 308 -5.62 -13.08 5.89
N ASN A 309 -4.87 -13.19 6.98
CA ASN A 309 -3.90 -14.26 7.16
C ASN A 309 -4.57 -15.63 7.29
N LEU A 310 -5.46 -15.80 8.27
CA LEU A 310 -6.28 -17.01 8.40
C LEU A 310 -7.16 -17.24 7.15
N GLY A 311 -7.72 -16.15 6.61
CA GLY A 311 -8.51 -16.17 5.38
C GLY A 311 -7.76 -16.76 4.18
N PHE A 312 -6.49 -16.44 4.02
CA PHE A 312 -5.69 -16.84 2.88
C PHE A 312 -4.92 -18.15 3.10
N ASP A 313 -4.64 -18.53 4.34
CA ASP A 313 -3.99 -19.81 4.65
C ASP A 313 -4.96 -21.00 4.68
N MET A 314 -6.28 -20.78 4.80
CA MET A 314 -7.26 -21.87 4.79
C MET A 314 -7.21 -22.76 3.52
N PRO A 315 -7.63 -24.03 3.60
CA PRO A 315 -7.68 -24.94 2.45
C PRO A 315 -8.56 -24.41 1.31
N ASN A 316 -8.22 -24.74 0.05
CA ASN A 316 -8.95 -24.27 -1.13
C ASN A 316 -10.44 -24.61 -1.09
N GLY A 317 -10.80 -25.81 -0.61
CA GLY A 317 -12.20 -26.23 -0.50
C GLY A 317 -13.05 -25.32 0.39
N ASN A 318 -12.48 -24.82 1.49
CA ASN A 318 -13.15 -23.87 2.39
C ASN A 318 -13.17 -22.46 1.78
N PHE A 319 -12.04 -22.04 1.19
CA PHE A 319 -11.92 -20.70 0.60
C PHE A 319 -12.95 -20.47 -0.52
N THR A 320 -13.26 -21.48 -1.35
CA THR A 320 -14.16 -21.33 -2.50
C THR A 320 -15.64 -21.30 -2.16
N GLN A 321 -16.02 -21.62 -0.91
CA GLN A 321 -17.42 -21.59 -0.47
C GLN A 321 -17.91 -20.14 -0.36
N THR A 322 -19.19 -19.89 -0.63
CA THR A 322 -19.80 -18.56 -0.49
C THR A 322 -20.21 -18.23 0.94
N THR A 323 -20.43 -19.27 1.74
CA THR A 323 -20.89 -19.22 3.13
C THR A 323 -20.24 -20.36 3.89
N TRP A 324 -19.99 -20.16 5.18
CA TRP A 324 -19.49 -21.17 6.11
C TRP A 324 -20.51 -21.43 7.21
N GLY A 325 -20.51 -22.62 7.79
CA GLY A 325 -21.48 -23.01 8.82
C GLY A 325 -22.91 -23.23 8.30
N THR A 326 -23.71 -23.94 9.10
CA THR A 326 -25.12 -24.27 8.80
C THR A 326 -26.12 -23.50 9.67
N SER A 327 -25.77 -23.16 10.92
CA SER A 327 -26.55 -22.28 11.80
C SER A 327 -25.70 -21.81 13.00
N PRO A 328 -25.36 -20.51 13.13
CA PRO A 328 -25.58 -19.47 12.13
C PRO A 328 -24.72 -19.70 10.86
N SER A 329 -25.18 -19.19 9.73
CA SER A 329 -24.40 -19.21 8.48
C SER A 329 -23.61 -17.90 8.35
N TYR A 330 -22.31 -17.99 8.15
CA TYR A 330 -21.42 -16.85 7.97
C TYR A 330 -21.15 -16.62 6.49
N ARG A 331 -21.31 -15.38 6.03
CA ARG A 331 -20.95 -15.00 4.66
C ARG A 331 -19.42 -14.98 4.51
N ASN A 332 -18.89 -15.70 3.52
CA ASN A 332 -17.48 -15.61 3.18
C ASN A 332 -17.18 -14.20 2.62
N PRO A 333 -16.29 -13.40 3.23
CA PRO A 333 -15.97 -12.06 2.76
C PRO A 333 -15.10 -12.06 1.48
N PHE A 334 -14.38 -13.14 1.20
CA PHE A 334 -13.47 -13.28 0.06
C PHE A 334 -14.16 -13.81 -1.20
N MET A 335 -15.33 -14.43 -1.03
CA MET A 335 -16.13 -15.02 -2.09
C MET A 335 -17.53 -14.37 -2.14
N GLY A 336 -18.28 -14.62 -3.20
CA GLY A 336 -19.62 -14.10 -3.40
C GLY A 336 -20.54 -15.17 -3.96
N ALA A 337 -21.80 -15.16 -3.52
CA ALA A 337 -22.87 -15.76 -4.31
C ALA A 337 -22.86 -15.03 -5.66
N GLY A 338 -22.48 -15.72 -6.74
CA GLY A 338 -22.36 -15.10 -8.06
C GLY A 338 -23.58 -14.22 -8.33
N LEU A 339 -23.35 -12.93 -8.63
CA LEU A 339 -24.34 -11.84 -8.70
C LEU A 339 -25.76 -12.31 -9.07
N ARG A 340 -26.54 -12.80 -8.10
CA ARG A 340 -27.93 -13.22 -8.31
C ARG A 340 -28.82 -12.00 -8.08
N GLY A 341 -29.48 -11.52 -9.12
CA GLY A 341 -30.53 -10.50 -8.98
C GLY A 341 -30.63 -9.45 -10.09
N VAL A 342 -29.67 -9.36 -11.01
CA VAL A 342 -29.79 -8.47 -12.18
C VAL A 342 -29.79 -9.35 -13.42
N GLN A 343 -30.98 -9.53 -14.00
CA GLN A 343 -31.30 -10.46 -15.10
C GLN A 343 -30.65 -10.10 -16.46
N THR A 344 -29.56 -9.33 -16.48
CA THR A 344 -28.82 -9.00 -17.71
C THR A 344 -27.31 -9.12 -17.58
N PHE A 345 -26.82 -9.70 -16.47
CA PHE A 345 -25.45 -10.22 -16.39
C PHE A 345 -25.45 -11.65 -16.95
N THR A 346 -25.01 -11.82 -18.18
CA THR A 346 -24.63 -13.16 -18.63
C THR A 346 -23.53 -13.66 -17.69
N GLN A 347 -23.66 -14.92 -17.22
CA GLN A 347 -22.71 -15.70 -16.40
C GLN A 347 -21.26 -15.80 -16.95
N ALA A 348 -20.87 -14.92 -17.87
CA ALA A 348 -19.65 -14.97 -18.64
C ALA A 348 -18.46 -14.24 -17.98
N MET A 349 -18.67 -13.22 -17.14
CA MET A 349 -17.59 -12.33 -16.66
C MET A 349 -16.85 -12.82 -15.40
N PHE A 350 -17.56 -13.50 -14.48
CA PHE A 350 -16.94 -14.20 -13.36
C PHE A 350 -17.50 -15.62 -13.30
N ARG A 351 -16.71 -16.61 -13.72
CA ARG A 351 -17.02 -18.03 -13.59
C ARG A 351 -16.81 -18.45 -12.13
N GLY A 352 -17.88 -18.83 -11.44
CA GLY A 352 -17.83 -19.34 -10.07
C GLY A 352 -18.19 -18.30 -9.01
N THR A 353 -17.73 -18.54 -7.78
CA THR A 353 -18.11 -17.83 -6.54
C THR A 353 -17.15 -16.70 -6.18
N GLN A 354 -16.37 -16.17 -7.12
CA GLN A 354 -15.34 -15.16 -6.80
C GLN A 354 -15.90 -13.77 -6.56
N ARG A 355 -15.28 -13.04 -5.63
CA ARG A 355 -15.61 -11.65 -5.31
C ARG A 355 -14.53 -10.69 -5.81
N PRO A 356 -14.89 -9.67 -6.61
CA PRO A 356 -13.95 -8.61 -7.00
C PRO A 356 -13.65 -7.67 -5.82
N LEU A 357 -12.46 -7.06 -5.83
CA LEU A 357 -12.08 -6.05 -4.83
C LEU A 357 -12.94 -4.78 -4.96
N PHE A 358 -13.29 -4.39 -6.19
CA PHE A 358 -14.18 -3.26 -6.50
C PHE A 358 -15.16 -3.59 -7.63
N LYS A 359 -16.12 -2.71 -7.95
CA LYS A 359 -17.10 -2.89 -9.02
C LYS A 359 -16.67 -2.24 -10.34
N ASN A 360 -17.26 -2.73 -11.44
CA ASN A 360 -17.10 -2.11 -12.76
C ASN A 360 -17.83 -0.77 -12.84
N PRO A 361 -17.42 0.13 -13.77
CA PRO A 361 -18.14 1.36 -14.04
C PRO A 361 -19.60 1.07 -14.38
N THR A 362 -20.51 1.68 -13.64
CA THR A 362 -21.96 1.61 -13.83
C THR A 362 -22.47 2.93 -14.39
N ASN A 363 -23.51 2.87 -15.22
CA ASN A 363 -24.22 4.07 -15.63
C ASN A 363 -25.08 4.51 -14.46
N VAL A 364 -24.80 5.71 -13.95
CA VAL A 364 -25.45 6.25 -12.75
C VAL A 364 -26.97 6.37 -12.92
N SER A 365 -27.48 6.59 -14.14
CA SER A 365 -28.92 6.74 -14.40
C SER A 365 -29.67 5.42 -14.57
N SER A 366 -29.02 4.35 -15.04
CA SER A 366 -29.66 3.06 -15.33
C SER A 366 -29.17 1.90 -14.47
N GLY A 367 -28.20 2.12 -13.58
CA GLY A 367 -27.56 1.09 -12.75
C GLY A 367 -26.85 -0.01 -13.54
N THR A 368 -26.77 0.12 -14.87
CA THR A 368 -26.27 -0.92 -15.76
C THR A 368 -24.75 -0.81 -15.91
N THR A 369 -24.02 -1.92 -15.84
CA THR A 369 -22.58 -1.94 -16.11
C THR A 369 -22.30 -1.50 -17.55
N VAL A 370 -21.43 -0.49 -17.69
CA VAL A 370 -21.12 0.17 -18.96
C VAL A 370 -20.06 -0.59 -19.75
N THR A 371 -19.16 -1.27 -19.05
CA THR A 371 -18.08 -2.05 -19.66
C THR A 371 -18.46 -3.54 -19.70
N LYS A 372 -18.67 -4.08 -20.90
CA LYS A 372 -18.94 -5.52 -21.12
C LYS A 372 -17.74 -6.16 -21.81
N LEU A 373 -17.00 -6.94 -21.07
CA LEU A 373 -15.86 -7.71 -21.53
C LEU A 373 -16.08 -9.20 -21.22
N ASN A 374 -16.23 -10.01 -22.27
CA ASN A 374 -16.49 -11.45 -22.19
C ASN A 374 -15.18 -12.22 -21.94
N PHE A 375 -14.63 -12.12 -20.72
CA PHE A 375 -13.43 -12.84 -20.32
C PHE A 375 -13.69 -13.80 -19.15
N ARG A 376 -12.88 -14.86 -19.02
CA ARG A 376 -12.94 -15.76 -17.86
C ARG A 376 -12.44 -15.02 -16.61
N SER A 377 -13.05 -15.27 -15.45
CA SER A 377 -12.53 -14.80 -14.17
C SER A 377 -11.20 -15.45 -13.82
N ALA A 378 -10.50 -14.82 -12.87
CA ALA A 378 -9.46 -15.48 -12.10
C ALA A 378 -9.92 -16.84 -11.58
N ASP A 379 -8.98 -17.70 -11.27
CA ASP A 379 -9.14 -18.92 -10.50
C ASP A 379 -7.97 -19.00 -9.49
N GLY A 380 -7.88 -20.08 -8.72
CA GLY A 380 -6.76 -20.30 -7.81
C GLY A 380 -5.39 -20.38 -8.49
N PHE A 381 -5.35 -20.25 -9.83
CA PHE A 381 -4.17 -20.36 -10.68
C PHE A 381 -3.80 -19.02 -11.38
N PHE A 382 -4.27 -17.87 -10.85
CA PHE A 382 -3.87 -16.51 -11.25
C PHE A 382 -4.11 -16.18 -12.72
N HIS A 383 -5.24 -16.59 -13.26
CA HIS A 383 -5.61 -16.25 -14.63
C HIS A 383 -6.23 -14.84 -14.72
N PHE A 384 -5.66 -13.91 -15.49
CA PHE A 384 -6.25 -12.59 -15.76
C PHE A 384 -6.62 -12.46 -17.23
N PRO A 385 -7.54 -11.55 -17.51
CA PRO A 385 -7.61 -10.87 -18.78
C PRO A 385 -7.33 -9.37 -18.60
N ALA A 386 -6.72 -8.77 -19.62
CA ALA A 386 -6.41 -7.34 -19.69
C ALA A 386 -7.66 -6.45 -19.68
N SER A 387 -8.28 -6.30 -18.49
CA SER A 387 -9.37 -5.36 -18.14
C SER A 387 -10.27 -5.84 -16.98
N ILE A 388 -10.08 -7.05 -16.43
CA ILE A 388 -10.90 -7.51 -15.29
C ILE A 388 -10.43 -6.83 -13.99
N ILE A 389 -11.39 -6.60 -13.11
CA ILE A 389 -11.16 -6.11 -11.75
C ILE A 389 -10.51 -7.22 -10.92
N PRO A 390 -9.40 -6.94 -10.20
CA PRO A 390 -8.78 -7.92 -9.32
C PRO A 390 -9.76 -8.47 -8.28
N THR A 391 -9.57 -9.73 -7.88
CA THR A 391 -10.41 -10.41 -6.88
C THR A 391 -9.63 -10.70 -5.60
N PHE A 392 -10.31 -11.10 -4.52
CA PHE A 392 -9.61 -11.64 -3.34
C PHE A 392 -8.84 -12.92 -3.66
N THR A 393 -9.25 -13.68 -4.68
CA THR A 393 -8.48 -14.83 -5.16
C THR A 393 -7.14 -14.37 -5.73
N THR A 394 -7.11 -13.29 -6.53
CA THR A 394 -5.86 -12.66 -7.01
C THR A 394 -4.93 -12.27 -5.85
N LEU A 395 -5.47 -11.65 -4.81
CA LEU A 395 -4.66 -11.18 -3.69
C LEU A 395 -4.09 -12.36 -2.87
N ARG A 396 -4.91 -13.38 -2.61
CA ARG A 396 -4.51 -14.64 -1.95
C ARG A 396 -3.43 -15.37 -2.70
N SER A 397 -3.53 -15.34 -4.01
CA SER A 397 -2.56 -15.86 -4.93
C SER A 397 -1.17 -15.27 -4.68
N TYR A 398 -1.03 -13.94 -4.75
CA TYR A 398 0.25 -13.27 -4.47
C TYR A 398 0.77 -13.59 -3.05
N TYR A 399 -0.11 -13.61 -2.06
CA TYR A 399 0.21 -14.00 -0.68
C TYR A 399 0.80 -15.42 -0.57
N ARG A 400 0.36 -16.35 -1.41
CA ARG A 400 0.79 -17.76 -1.41
C ARG A 400 2.06 -18.05 -2.22
N THR A 401 2.69 -17.03 -2.82
CA THR A 401 3.98 -17.17 -3.53
C THR A 401 5.03 -17.98 -2.76
N PRO A 402 5.18 -17.87 -1.41
CA PRO A 402 6.13 -18.68 -0.66
C PRO A 402 5.99 -20.20 -0.85
N ASN A 403 4.79 -20.71 -1.14
CA ASN A 403 4.56 -22.14 -1.40
C ASN A 403 5.32 -22.65 -2.64
N PHE A 404 5.70 -21.76 -3.56
CA PHE A 404 6.27 -22.09 -4.86
C PHE A 404 7.76 -21.75 -4.97
N LEU A 405 8.39 -21.31 -3.86
CA LEU A 405 9.81 -20.99 -3.85
C LEU A 405 10.67 -22.21 -3.53
N TYR A 406 11.82 -22.28 -4.18
CA TYR A 406 12.83 -23.32 -4.00
C TYR A 406 14.22 -22.70 -3.95
N ASN A 407 15.19 -23.46 -3.45
CA ASN A 407 16.54 -22.97 -3.29
C ASN A 407 17.41 -23.29 -4.50
N THR A 408 18.21 -22.31 -4.92
CA THR A 408 19.26 -22.49 -5.95
C THR A 408 20.57 -21.82 -5.50
N SER A 409 21.59 -21.85 -6.36
CA SER A 409 22.87 -21.19 -6.11
C SER A 409 22.76 -19.67 -5.89
N ASP A 410 21.76 -19.03 -6.49
CA ASP A 410 21.53 -17.58 -6.41
C ASP A 410 20.54 -17.21 -5.29
N GLY A 411 20.20 -18.17 -4.42
CA GLY A 411 19.25 -18.02 -3.31
C GLY A 411 17.83 -18.52 -3.67
N PRO A 412 16.78 -17.95 -3.04
CA PRO A 412 15.40 -18.32 -3.36
C PRO A 412 15.07 -17.99 -4.81
N THR A 413 14.42 -18.95 -5.46
CA THR A 413 14.06 -18.89 -6.87
C THR A 413 12.57 -19.17 -7.03
N VAL A 414 11.94 -18.44 -7.93
CA VAL A 414 10.60 -18.73 -8.42
C VAL A 414 10.70 -19.26 -9.85
N PHE A 415 9.93 -20.30 -10.16
CA PHE A 415 9.82 -20.78 -11.54
C PHE A 415 8.71 -20.00 -12.24
N GLU A 416 8.86 -19.78 -13.54
CA GLU A 416 7.91 -19.01 -14.30
C GLU A 416 6.51 -19.57 -14.12
N ARG A 417 5.57 -18.65 -14.13
CA ARG A 417 4.17 -19.02 -14.22
C ARG A 417 3.73 -18.78 -15.66
N ALA A 418 3.33 -19.84 -16.36
CA ALA A 418 2.81 -19.72 -17.71
C ALA A 418 1.62 -18.74 -17.74
N MET A 419 1.50 -18.00 -18.84
CA MET A 419 0.35 -17.14 -19.10
C MET A 419 -0.58 -17.85 -20.07
N ASP A 420 -1.89 -17.85 -19.83
CA ASP A 420 -2.79 -17.89 -20.98
C ASP A 420 -2.56 -16.63 -21.79
N SER A 421 -2.30 -16.89 -23.05
CA SER A 421 -2.12 -15.90 -24.08
C SER A 421 -3.44 -15.86 -24.87
N THR A 422 -4.08 -14.69 -24.98
CA THR A 422 -4.36 -13.84 -26.14
C THR A 422 -4.84 -14.31 -27.50
N THR A 423 -5.14 -15.58 -27.81
CA THR A 423 -5.24 -15.97 -29.25
C THR A 423 -6.18 -15.05 -30.02
N LEU A 424 -5.72 -14.48 -31.15
CA LEU A 424 -6.62 -14.00 -32.21
C LEU A 424 -7.56 -15.17 -32.55
N SER A 425 -8.81 -15.11 -32.10
CA SER A 425 -9.76 -16.17 -32.41
C SER A 425 -9.93 -16.25 -33.93
N THR A 426 -9.66 -17.42 -34.53
CA THR A 426 -10.34 -17.75 -35.77
C THR A 426 -11.83 -17.77 -35.48
N ALA A 427 -12.62 -17.01 -36.25
CA ALA A 427 -14.07 -17.10 -36.15
C ALA A 427 -14.47 -18.58 -36.23
N ALA A 428 -15.37 -19.02 -35.35
CA ALA A 428 -15.79 -20.42 -35.22
C ALA A 428 -16.40 -21.00 -36.52
N ASN A 429 -16.64 -20.18 -37.53
CA ASN A 429 -17.33 -20.56 -38.76
C ASN A 429 -16.57 -20.06 -40.00
N GLY A 430 -15.50 -20.75 -40.39
CA GLY A 430 -15.00 -20.97 -41.76
C GLY A 430 -15.06 -19.89 -42.87
N VAL A 431 -15.38 -18.62 -42.61
CA VAL A 431 -15.65 -17.61 -43.64
C VAL A 431 -15.07 -16.26 -43.21
N ASP A 432 -14.42 -15.58 -44.16
CA ASP A 432 -14.03 -14.16 -44.19
C ASP A 432 -14.55 -13.28 -43.04
N ALA A 433 -13.77 -13.16 -41.97
CA ALA A 433 -13.90 -12.06 -41.02
C ALA A 433 -12.59 -11.26 -41.05
N ALA A 434 -12.67 -10.09 -41.69
CA ALA A 434 -11.57 -9.16 -41.93
C ALA A 434 -10.59 -9.05 -40.75
N PHE A 435 -9.29 -9.19 -41.04
CA PHE A 435 -8.24 -8.80 -40.11
C PHE A 435 -8.47 -7.34 -39.68
N PRO A 436 -8.29 -7.01 -38.39
CA PRO A 436 -8.40 -5.63 -37.94
C PRO A 436 -7.45 -4.73 -38.75
N TYR A 437 -7.95 -3.60 -39.23
CA TYR A 437 -7.17 -2.53 -39.85
C TYR A 437 -6.06 -2.02 -38.88
N PRO A 438 -5.02 -1.32 -39.37
CA PRO A 438 -3.98 -0.76 -38.50
C PRO A 438 -4.58 0.09 -37.37
N GLY A 439 -4.37 -0.35 -36.12
CA GLY A 439 -4.90 0.31 -34.93
C GLY A 439 -6.16 -0.31 -34.33
N ALA A 440 -6.72 -1.37 -34.91
CA ALA A 440 -7.63 -2.24 -34.19
C ALA A 440 -6.84 -3.36 -33.46
N PRO A 441 -7.06 -3.54 -32.14
CA PRO A 441 -6.25 -4.45 -31.34
C PRO A 441 -6.45 -5.91 -31.77
N PRO A 442 -5.47 -6.79 -31.55
CA PRO A 442 -5.70 -8.23 -31.63
C PRO A 442 -6.91 -8.61 -30.76
N ARG A 443 -7.84 -9.40 -31.30
CA ARG A 443 -8.97 -9.95 -30.51
C ARG A 443 -8.42 -10.99 -29.54
N GLY A 444 -7.93 -10.51 -28.42
CA GLY A 444 -7.35 -11.34 -27.40
C GLY A 444 -8.40 -12.01 -26.51
N GLN A 445 -8.29 -13.32 -26.26
CA GLN A 445 -9.18 -14.02 -25.33
C GLN A 445 -8.69 -14.07 -23.86
N TYR A 446 -7.38 -14.06 -23.53
CA TYR A 446 -6.87 -14.28 -22.14
C TYR A 446 -5.49 -13.64 -21.84
N SER A 447 -5.27 -12.79 -20.84
CA SER A 447 -3.91 -12.27 -20.52
C SER A 447 -3.69 -12.08 -19.03
N GLN A 448 -2.82 -12.92 -18.48
CA GLN A 448 -2.67 -13.13 -17.04
C GLN A 448 -1.52 -12.27 -16.46
N THR A 449 -1.50 -11.97 -15.16
CA THR A 449 -0.29 -11.48 -14.48
C THR A 449 0.55 -12.69 -14.08
N SER A 450 1.85 -12.69 -14.33
CA SER A 450 2.71 -13.84 -14.06
C SER A 450 4.09 -13.45 -13.53
N PHE A 451 4.80 -14.42 -12.94
CA PHE A 451 6.23 -14.28 -12.65
C PHE A 451 7.01 -14.65 -13.92
N ARG A 452 7.51 -13.64 -14.62
CA ARG A 452 8.27 -13.79 -15.86
C ARG A 452 9.20 -12.59 -16.06
N PRO A 453 10.21 -12.69 -16.95
CA PRO A 453 11.01 -11.53 -17.27
C PRO A 453 10.22 -10.57 -18.18
N VAL A 454 10.60 -9.31 -18.14
CA VAL A 454 10.07 -8.23 -18.97
C VAL A 454 10.98 -8.03 -20.18
N LEU A 455 10.39 -7.74 -21.35
CA LEU A 455 11.13 -7.37 -22.54
C LEU A 455 11.78 -6.00 -22.33
N ASP A 456 13.09 -5.93 -22.08
CA ASP A 456 13.79 -4.65 -21.95
C ASP A 456 14.11 -4.07 -23.33
N ARG A 457 14.69 -4.90 -24.21
CA ARG A 457 15.18 -4.47 -25.51
C ARG A 457 15.08 -5.53 -26.57
N VAL A 458 14.74 -5.10 -27.79
CA VAL A 458 14.84 -5.88 -29.01
C VAL A 458 15.62 -5.08 -30.03
N LEU A 459 16.65 -5.71 -30.56
CA LEU A 459 17.57 -5.09 -31.50
C LEU A 459 17.67 -5.97 -32.73
N PHE A 460 17.53 -5.38 -33.91
CA PHE A 460 17.77 -6.04 -35.20
C PHE A 460 18.94 -5.37 -35.90
N VAL A 461 20.07 -6.08 -35.99
CA VAL A 461 21.19 -5.63 -36.82
C VAL A 461 20.88 -5.96 -38.28
N LEU A 462 20.92 -4.93 -39.12
CA LEU A 462 20.76 -5.02 -40.55
C LEU A 462 22.14 -5.14 -41.20
N SER A 463 22.33 -6.20 -41.98
CA SER A 463 23.57 -6.42 -42.72
C SER A 463 23.32 -6.96 -44.13
N LEU A 464 24.29 -6.74 -45.01
CA LEU A 464 24.34 -7.39 -46.31
C LEU A 464 25.21 -8.64 -46.22
N GLY A 465 24.73 -9.75 -46.79
CA GLY A 465 25.48 -11.00 -46.88
C GLY A 465 25.30 -11.67 -48.23
N SER A 466 26.28 -12.49 -48.63
CA SER A 466 26.22 -13.28 -49.87
C SER A 466 25.65 -14.68 -49.62
N PHE A 467 24.83 -15.18 -50.55
CA PHE A 467 24.27 -16.53 -50.54
C PHE A 467 24.38 -17.12 -51.95
N GLY A 468 25.45 -17.90 -52.19
CA GLY A 468 25.78 -18.30 -53.56
C GLY A 468 26.17 -17.09 -54.40
N SER A 469 25.49 -16.86 -55.53
CA SER A 469 25.65 -15.67 -56.37
C SER A 469 24.68 -14.52 -56.02
N GLU A 470 23.87 -14.68 -54.97
CA GLU A 470 22.88 -13.68 -54.56
C GLU A 470 23.39 -12.85 -53.39
N VAL A 471 22.95 -11.59 -53.30
CA VAL A 471 23.03 -10.80 -52.07
C VAL A 471 21.70 -10.94 -51.33
N ARG A 472 21.73 -10.99 -50.00
CA ARG A 472 20.52 -11.00 -49.16
C ARG A 472 20.64 -9.99 -48.04
N LEU A 473 19.48 -9.52 -47.59
CA LEU A 473 19.37 -8.72 -46.38
C LEU A 473 19.30 -9.67 -45.18
N VAL A 474 20.19 -9.52 -44.22
CA VAL A 474 20.24 -10.37 -43.03
C VAL A 474 19.81 -9.57 -41.81
N PHE A 475 18.78 -10.05 -41.11
CA PHE A 475 18.33 -9.54 -39.82
C PHE A 475 18.90 -10.39 -38.70
N THR A 476 19.79 -9.83 -37.90
CA THR A 476 20.36 -10.50 -36.73
C THR A 476 19.69 -9.97 -35.46
N PRO A 477 18.81 -10.76 -34.81
CA PRO A 477 18.13 -10.34 -33.59
C PRO A 477 19.04 -10.48 -32.36
N VAL A 478 19.04 -9.47 -31.49
CA VAL A 478 19.59 -9.50 -30.13
C VAL A 478 18.49 -9.07 -29.18
N ILE A 479 18.22 -9.85 -28.15
CA ILE A 479 17.12 -9.59 -27.21
C ILE A 479 17.66 -9.49 -25.80
N THR A 480 17.15 -8.52 -25.05
CA THR A 480 17.43 -8.35 -23.63
C THR A 480 16.14 -8.53 -22.84
N LEU A 481 16.20 -9.42 -21.85
CA LEU A 481 15.11 -9.67 -20.91
C LEU A 481 15.55 -9.28 -19.50
N TRP A 482 14.67 -8.64 -18.76
CA TRP A 482 14.93 -8.14 -17.41
C TRP A 482 14.11 -8.92 -16.38
N ASN A 483 14.76 -9.42 -15.32
CA ASN A 483 14.07 -9.94 -14.14
C ASN A 483 13.74 -8.78 -13.19
N PRO A 484 12.47 -8.40 -13.01
CA PRO A 484 12.13 -7.23 -12.20
C PRO A 484 11.99 -7.53 -10.71
N TYR A 485 12.21 -8.77 -10.28
CA TYR A 485 11.99 -9.25 -8.92
C TYR A 485 13.27 -9.34 -8.08
N ASN A 486 13.13 -9.26 -6.76
CA ASN A 486 14.20 -9.45 -5.77
C ASN A 486 14.53 -10.93 -5.46
N VAL A 487 14.06 -11.85 -6.30
CA VAL A 487 14.35 -13.29 -6.24
C VAL A 487 14.86 -13.74 -7.60
N ALA A 488 15.60 -14.86 -7.64
CA ALA A 488 15.97 -15.46 -8.91
C ALA A 488 14.72 -15.99 -9.62
N LEU A 489 14.74 -15.97 -10.96
CA LEU A 489 13.61 -16.36 -11.80
C LEU A 489 14.09 -17.40 -12.81
N GLU A 490 13.39 -18.53 -12.92
CA GLU A 490 13.66 -19.52 -13.97
C GLU A 490 12.52 -19.60 -14.96
N ILE A 491 12.84 -19.64 -16.25
CA ILE A 491 11.85 -19.85 -17.33
C ILE A 491 12.29 -21.03 -18.20
N GLU A 492 11.36 -21.74 -18.84
CA GLU A 492 11.70 -22.76 -19.83
C GLU A 492 12.16 -22.13 -21.16
N GLY A 493 11.67 -20.92 -21.48
CA GLY A 493 11.95 -20.21 -22.72
C GLY A 493 10.93 -19.11 -23.02
N ALA A 494 11.18 -18.36 -24.09
CA ALA A 494 10.27 -17.31 -24.58
C ALA A 494 10.42 -17.14 -26.09
N VAL A 495 9.48 -16.45 -26.75
CA VAL A 495 9.59 -16.15 -28.18
C VAL A 495 9.26 -14.68 -28.41
N ALA A 496 10.17 -13.93 -29.03
CA ALA A 496 9.83 -12.60 -29.50
C ALA A 496 9.34 -12.66 -30.96
N CYS A 497 8.17 -12.08 -31.21
CA CYS A 497 7.57 -12.04 -32.54
C CYS A 497 7.39 -10.56 -32.96
N PRO A 498 8.16 -10.04 -33.92
CA PRO A 498 7.92 -8.74 -34.54
C PRO A 498 6.75 -8.78 -35.56
N TRP A 499 5.87 -7.79 -35.48
CA TRP A 499 4.67 -7.64 -36.32
C TRP A 499 4.66 -6.27 -37.03
N MET A 500 3.91 -6.22 -38.14
CA MET A 500 3.48 -5.01 -38.88
C MET A 500 4.51 -4.24 -39.71
N ASP A 501 4.02 -3.58 -40.78
CA ASP A 501 4.82 -2.99 -41.86
C ASP A 501 5.89 -2.00 -41.36
N MET A 502 7.17 -2.27 -41.66
CA MET A 502 8.20 -1.27 -41.45
C MET A 502 7.95 -0.12 -42.43
N PRO A 503 7.89 1.14 -42.01
CA PRO A 503 7.59 2.29 -42.87
C PRO A 503 8.78 2.68 -43.76
N TYR A 504 9.59 1.72 -44.18
CA TYR A 504 10.79 1.91 -44.97
C TYR A 504 10.71 1.07 -46.23
N SER A 505 11.05 1.70 -47.35
CA SER A 505 11.30 1.01 -48.61
C SER A 505 12.80 0.88 -48.83
N ALA A 506 13.23 -0.28 -49.33
CA ALA A 506 14.61 -0.52 -49.72
C ALA A 506 14.78 -0.18 -51.21
N LYS A 507 15.70 0.75 -51.50
CA LYS A 507 16.17 1.06 -52.85
C LYS A 507 17.57 0.51 -53.02
N TRP A 508 17.77 -0.30 -54.05
CA TRP A 508 19.04 -0.94 -54.34
C TRP A 508 19.75 -0.24 -55.50
N THR A 509 21.07 -0.16 -55.42
CA THR A 509 21.94 0.37 -56.47
C THR A 509 23.05 -0.64 -56.75
N PHE A 510 23.30 -0.91 -58.03
CA PHE A 510 24.29 -1.88 -58.49
C PHE A 510 25.25 -1.24 -59.48
N THR A 511 26.50 -1.71 -59.51
CA THR A 511 27.49 -1.28 -60.51
C THR A 511 28.27 -2.49 -61.02
N PRO A 512 28.32 -2.74 -62.35
CA PRO A 512 27.58 -2.04 -63.41
C PRO A 512 26.07 -2.37 -63.37
N ALA A 513 25.19 -1.42 -63.68
CA ALA A 513 23.76 -1.71 -63.81
C ALA A 513 23.48 -2.50 -65.11
N LYS A 514 22.67 -3.55 -65.04
CA LYS A 514 22.28 -4.41 -66.17
C LYS A 514 20.84 -4.12 -66.60
N GLU A 515 20.50 -4.40 -67.86
CA GLU A 515 19.13 -4.29 -68.37
C GLU A 515 18.22 -5.29 -67.61
N GLY A 516 17.08 -4.81 -67.08
CA GLY A 516 16.20 -5.60 -66.21
C GLY A 516 16.51 -5.54 -64.71
N ASP A 517 17.58 -4.87 -64.28
CA ASP A 517 17.79 -4.58 -62.84
C ASP A 517 16.64 -3.68 -62.35
N PRO A 518 15.91 -4.05 -61.28
CA PRO A 518 14.79 -3.24 -60.80
C PRO A 518 15.28 -1.92 -60.23
N LYS A 519 14.55 -0.86 -60.57
CA LYS A 519 14.85 0.52 -60.14
C LYS A 519 13.87 1.03 -59.10
N ASP A 520 12.78 0.29 -58.89
CA ASP A 520 11.70 0.68 -58.00
C ASP A 520 11.99 0.27 -56.56
N PRO A 521 11.71 1.17 -55.60
CA PRO A 521 11.80 0.85 -54.19
C PRO A 521 10.85 -0.26 -53.75
N LEU A 522 11.35 -1.19 -52.96
CA LEU A 522 10.59 -2.34 -52.48
C LEU A 522 10.25 -2.20 -51.00
N ALA A 523 8.97 -2.28 -50.66
CA ALA A 523 8.50 -2.27 -49.28
C ALA A 523 8.89 -3.56 -48.54
N MET A 524 9.14 -3.47 -47.23
CA MET A 524 9.58 -4.62 -46.42
C MET A 524 8.54 -5.75 -46.37
N SER A 525 7.27 -5.41 -46.19
CA SER A 525 6.15 -6.35 -46.29
C SER A 525 6.09 -7.12 -47.61
N LYS A 526 6.43 -6.47 -48.73
CA LYS A 526 6.53 -7.13 -50.03
C LYS A 526 7.70 -8.09 -50.10
N MET A 527 8.82 -7.86 -49.41
CA MET A 527 9.93 -8.82 -49.36
C MET A 527 9.64 -10.03 -48.46
N MET A 528 8.95 -9.81 -47.35
CA MET A 528 8.83 -10.80 -46.29
C MET A 528 7.45 -11.49 -46.21
N GLY A 529 6.37 -10.98 -46.81
CA GLY A 529 5.01 -11.36 -46.43
C GLY A 529 4.19 -12.20 -47.43
N ASN A 530 3.07 -12.72 -46.92
CA ASN A 530 1.85 -12.97 -47.70
C ASN A 530 0.99 -11.71 -47.60
N VAL A 531 0.84 -10.98 -48.70
CA VAL A 531 0.13 -9.69 -48.76
C VAL A 531 -1.38 -9.96 -48.82
N ASP A 532 -2.20 -9.31 -48.00
CA ASP A 532 -3.66 -9.32 -48.24
C ASP A 532 -3.94 -8.52 -49.52
N PRO A 533 -4.54 -9.12 -50.57
CA PRO A 533 -4.84 -8.43 -51.82
C PRO A 533 -5.75 -7.21 -51.63
N ARG A 534 -6.52 -7.16 -50.53
CA ARG A 534 -7.53 -6.13 -50.26
C ARG A 534 -6.99 -4.90 -49.53
N VAL A 535 -5.74 -4.91 -49.05
CA VAL A 535 -5.23 -3.88 -48.12
C VAL A 535 -3.82 -3.35 -48.48
N GLU A 536 -3.51 -3.30 -49.78
CA GLU A 536 -2.28 -2.72 -50.36
C GLU A 536 -1.00 -2.94 -49.54
N GLY A 537 -0.39 -4.13 -49.67
CA GLY A 537 0.97 -4.35 -49.20
C GLY A 537 1.13 -4.75 -47.73
N ARG A 538 0.08 -5.03 -46.95
CA ARG A 538 0.21 -5.28 -45.50
C ARG A 538 0.35 -6.76 -45.13
N GLN A 539 1.23 -7.07 -44.16
CA GLN A 539 1.50 -8.43 -43.69
C GLN A 539 0.55 -8.88 -42.55
N ILE A 540 0.02 -10.10 -42.67
CA ILE A 540 -0.98 -10.70 -41.75
C ILE A 540 -0.33 -11.50 -40.59
N ARG A 541 0.95 -11.87 -40.71
CA ARG A 541 1.69 -12.77 -39.79
C ARG A 541 2.94 -12.08 -39.22
N PRO A 542 3.59 -12.57 -38.14
CA PRO A 542 4.91 -12.11 -37.73
C PRO A 542 5.91 -12.23 -38.88
N TYR A 543 6.91 -11.34 -38.93
CA TYR A 543 7.99 -11.43 -39.92
C TYR A 543 8.84 -12.67 -39.75
N PHE A 544 9.18 -12.97 -38.50
CA PHE A 544 9.91 -14.15 -38.08
C PHE A 544 9.73 -14.33 -36.57
N TYR A 545 10.29 -15.41 -36.04
CA TYR A 545 10.21 -15.77 -34.63
C TYR A 545 11.62 -15.83 -34.07
N ALA A 546 11.87 -15.11 -32.98
CA ALA A 546 13.14 -15.17 -32.26
C ALA A 546 12.93 -16.03 -30.99
N ALA A 547 13.25 -17.32 -31.10
CA ALA A 547 12.97 -18.31 -30.06
C ALA A 547 14.11 -18.36 -29.02
N ILE A 548 13.83 -17.82 -27.84
CA ILE A 548 14.74 -17.77 -26.69
C ILE A 548 14.66 -19.11 -25.96
N THR A 549 15.74 -19.86 -25.99
CA THR A 549 15.79 -21.21 -25.43
C THR A 549 17.09 -21.42 -24.65
N PRO A 550 17.13 -22.32 -23.66
CA PRO A 550 18.32 -22.56 -22.83
C PRO A 550 19.59 -22.86 -23.64
N ASN A 551 19.44 -23.63 -24.72
CA ASN A 551 20.57 -24.14 -25.52
C ASN A 551 20.59 -23.65 -26.98
N GLY A 552 19.65 -22.79 -27.37
CA GLY A 552 19.61 -22.29 -28.75
C GLY A 552 19.05 -23.27 -29.79
N GLY A 553 18.13 -24.13 -29.38
CA GLY A 553 17.42 -25.09 -30.23
C GLY A 553 16.00 -25.33 -29.72
N PRO A 554 15.25 -26.32 -30.24
CA PRO A 554 13.91 -26.62 -29.74
C PRO A 554 13.89 -26.89 -28.23
N ILE A 555 12.89 -26.37 -27.53
CA ILE A 555 12.76 -26.54 -26.07
C ILE A 555 12.57 -28.02 -25.73
N SER A 556 13.42 -28.52 -24.81
CA SER A 556 13.32 -29.87 -24.23
C SER A 556 12.89 -29.78 -22.76
N PRO A 557 12.07 -30.72 -22.25
CA PRO A 557 11.65 -30.72 -20.85
C PRO A 557 12.83 -30.72 -19.87
N GLY A 558 12.71 -29.96 -18.77
CA GLY A 558 13.73 -29.89 -17.69
C GLY A 558 14.91 -28.95 -17.95
N GLN A 559 14.93 -28.22 -19.07
CA GLN A 559 15.92 -27.19 -19.34
C GLN A 559 15.35 -25.81 -19.03
N THR A 560 16.11 -24.98 -18.31
CA THR A 560 15.66 -23.65 -17.88
C THR A 560 16.71 -22.58 -18.14
N ILE A 561 16.24 -21.35 -18.31
CA ILE A 561 17.05 -20.13 -18.32
C ILE A 561 16.85 -19.48 -16.95
N ARG A 562 17.94 -19.32 -16.19
CA ARG A 562 17.92 -18.73 -14.85
C ARG A 562 18.35 -17.27 -14.85
N PHE A 563 17.54 -16.38 -14.33
CA PHE A 563 17.88 -14.99 -14.09
C PHE A 563 18.25 -14.79 -12.61
N LYS A 564 19.34 -14.08 -12.33
CA LYS A 564 19.65 -13.59 -10.98
C LYS A 564 18.62 -12.52 -10.56
N PRO A 565 18.45 -12.24 -9.25
CA PRO A 565 17.62 -11.12 -8.80
C PRO A 565 17.96 -9.83 -9.55
N GLY A 566 16.97 -9.16 -10.13
CA GLY A 566 17.19 -7.92 -10.88
C GLY A 566 17.89 -8.04 -12.25
N GLU A 567 18.39 -9.21 -12.67
CA GLU A 567 19.31 -9.34 -13.82
C GLU A 567 18.73 -8.84 -15.15
N VAL A 568 19.52 -8.05 -15.88
CA VAL A 568 19.24 -7.60 -17.25
C VAL A 568 20.05 -8.45 -18.23
N ARG A 569 19.46 -9.55 -18.71
CA ARG A 569 20.16 -10.64 -19.40
C ARG A 569 20.04 -10.57 -20.93
N VAL A 570 21.16 -10.81 -21.62
CA VAL A 570 21.26 -10.74 -23.09
C VAL A 570 21.16 -12.12 -23.75
N PHE A 571 20.49 -12.15 -24.91
CA PHE A 571 20.31 -13.31 -25.76
C PHE A 571 20.71 -12.98 -27.19
N ALA A 572 21.47 -13.89 -27.81
CA ALA A 572 22.00 -13.75 -29.16
C ALA A 572 21.69 -15.01 -29.99
N PRO A 573 21.79 -14.96 -31.34
CA PRO A 573 21.57 -16.14 -32.17
C PRO A 573 22.50 -17.28 -31.78
N ALA A 574 21.95 -18.49 -31.71
CA ALA A 574 22.71 -19.66 -31.28
C ALA A 574 23.56 -20.27 -32.40
N SER A 575 23.03 -20.23 -33.63
CA SER A 575 23.69 -20.72 -34.83
C SER A 575 24.52 -19.62 -35.47
N GLN A 576 25.73 -19.95 -35.94
CA GLN A 576 26.56 -19.05 -36.75
C GLN A 576 26.12 -19.01 -38.22
N ILE A 577 25.22 -19.91 -38.63
CA ILE A 577 24.65 -20.01 -39.98
C ILE A 577 23.30 -19.28 -40.00
N ASP A 578 23.07 -18.49 -41.05
CA ASP A 578 21.78 -17.82 -41.24
C ASP A 578 20.66 -18.78 -41.61
N VAL A 579 19.51 -18.52 -41.02
CA VAL A 579 18.25 -19.14 -41.40
C VAL A 579 17.81 -18.52 -42.70
N GLN A 580 17.73 -19.32 -43.76
CA GLN A 580 17.21 -18.85 -45.04
C GLN A 580 15.71 -18.63 -44.92
N TYR A 581 15.26 -17.40 -45.18
CA TYR A 581 13.87 -17.04 -45.06
C TYR A 581 13.01 -17.76 -46.11
N ASN A 582 11.91 -18.38 -45.66
CA ASN A 582 10.96 -19.08 -46.54
C ASN A 582 9.54 -18.51 -46.38
N THR A 583 9.01 -17.85 -47.40
CA THR A 583 7.65 -17.28 -47.41
C THR A 583 6.54 -18.33 -47.55
N ALA A 584 6.89 -19.56 -47.97
CA ALA A 584 5.97 -20.69 -48.12
C ALA A 584 5.83 -21.55 -46.85
N ALA A 585 6.59 -21.25 -45.79
CA ALA A 585 6.49 -21.98 -44.52
C ALA A 585 5.06 -21.89 -43.96
N THR A 586 4.35 -23.02 -43.96
CA THR A 586 3.08 -23.19 -43.26
C THR A 586 3.37 -23.44 -41.79
N ILE A 587 2.50 -22.93 -40.91
CA ILE A 587 2.54 -23.35 -39.52
C ILE A 587 2.16 -24.84 -39.53
N PRO A 588 3.03 -25.74 -39.07
CA PRO A 588 2.74 -27.15 -39.09
C PRO A 588 1.44 -27.43 -38.32
N GLY A 589 0.64 -28.41 -38.75
CA GLY A 589 -0.68 -28.69 -38.13
C GLY A 589 -0.61 -29.10 -36.65
N ASN A 590 0.56 -29.48 -36.16
CA ASN A 590 0.85 -29.71 -34.74
C ASN A 590 1.16 -28.41 -33.97
N GLY A 591 1.07 -27.27 -34.64
CA GLY A 591 1.40 -25.97 -34.10
C GLY A 591 2.86 -25.82 -33.74
N ALA A 592 3.87 -26.39 -34.44
CA ALA A 592 5.29 -26.09 -34.19
C ALA A 592 5.74 -24.73 -34.77
N LEU A 593 6.94 -24.25 -34.40
CA LEU A 593 7.51 -23.03 -34.98
C LEU A 593 7.89 -23.27 -36.46
N PRO A 594 7.58 -22.35 -37.40
CA PRO A 594 7.84 -22.54 -38.81
C PRO A 594 9.34 -22.59 -39.14
N VAL A 595 9.75 -23.66 -39.83
CA VAL A 595 11.11 -23.84 -40.33
C VAL A 595 11.40 -22.81 -41.41
N GLY A 596 12.55 -22.14 -41.33
CA GLY A 596 12.91 -21.06 -42.26
C GLY A 596 12.31 -19.69 -41.90
N GLN A 597 11.60 -19.56 -40.77
CA GLN A 597 11.15 -18.27 -40.23
C GLN A 597 11.49 -18.12 -38.74
N THR A 598 12.27 -19.05 -38.18
CA THR A 598 12.59 -19.09 -36.75
C THR A 598 14.10 -18.99 -36.56
N VAL A 599 14.54 -17.98 -35.82
CA VAL A 599 15.92 -17.83 -35.35
C VAL A 599 15.96 -18.28 -33.89
N TYR A 600 16.68 -19.37 -33.61
CA TYR A 600 16.91 -19.80 -32.24
C TYR A 600 18.00 -18.96 -31.58
N MET A 601 17.72 -18.51 -30.36
CA MET A 601 18.60 -17.70 -29.55
C MET A 601 18.96 -18.46 -28.28
N LYS A 602 20.20 -18.24 -27.82
CA LYS A 602 20.74 -18.77 -26.58
C LYS A 602 21.10 -17.62 -25.62
N PRO A 603 21.13 -17.86 -24.30
CA PRO A 603 21.69 -16.90 -23.37
C PRO A 603 23.16 -16.66 -23.67
N VAL A 604 23.61 -15.41 -23.61
CA VAL A 604 25.04 -15.09 -23.75
C VAL A 604 25.80 -15.60 -22.54
N THR A 605 26.91 -16.30 -22.78
CA THR A 605 27.76 -16.88 -21.72
C THR A 605 29.21 -16.40 -21.78
N ASN A 606 29.62 -15.79 -22.89
CA ASN A 606 30.96 -15.26 -23.10
C ASN A 606 30.92 -14.05 -24.06
N ALA A 607 31.95 -13.20 -24.00
CA ALA A 607 32.02 -11.99 -24.80
C ALA A 607 32.10 -12.26 -26.31
N ASN A 608 32.59 -13.43 -26.74
CA ASN A 608 32.71 -13.77 -28.16
C ASN A 608 31.35 -13.99 -28.82
N ASP A 609 30.34 -14.43 -28.07
CA ASP A 609 28.94 -14.50 -28.55
C ASP A 609 28.43 -13.12 -29.02
N MET A 610 29.01 -12.02 -28.50
CA MET A 610 28.64 -10.63 -28.84
C MET A 610 29.56 -9.96 -29.86
N LYS A 611 30.86 -10.32 -29.91
CA LYS A 611 31.84 -9.70 -30.82
C LYS A 611 31.66 -10.11 -32.28
N ASN A 612 31.12 -11.29 -32.53
CA ASN A 612 30.91 -11.86 -33.86
C ASN A 612 29.47 -12.36 -33.99
N LEU A 613 28.49 -11.44 -33.94
CA LEU A 613 27.07 -11.74 -34.14
C LEU A 613 26.83 -12.35 -35.53
N LYS A 614 27.07 -13.66 -35.64
CA LYS A 614 26.88 -14.49 -36.83
C LYS A 614 25.63 -15.32 -36.61
N GLY A 615 24.81 -15.42 -37.65
CA GLY A 615 23.46 -15.96 -37.54
C GLY A 615 22.40 -14.86 -37.53
N GLY A 616 21.24 -15.21 -38.05
CA GLY A 616 20.18 -14.26 -38.35
C GLY A 616 19.24 -14.83 -39.41
N LEU A 617 18.31 -14.00 -39.84
CA LEU A 617 17.34 -14.33 -40.87
C LEU A 617 17.77 -13.72 -42.20
N ALA A 618 18.14 -14.55 -43.16
CA ALA A 618 18.54 -14.12 -44.50
C ALA A 618 17.32 -14.03 -45.42
N VAL A 619 16.86 -12.81 -45.64
CA VAL A 619 15.70 -12.50 -46.45
C VAL A 619 16.11 -12.36 -47.92
N PRO A 620 15.56 -13.19 -48.83
CA PRO A 620 15.84 -13.08 -50.25
C PRO A 620 15.29 -11.75 -50.80
N MET A 621 15.97 -11.21 -51.82
CA MET A 621 15.58 -9.97 -52.50
C MET A 621 14.34 -10.11 -53.39
N LYS A 622 13.74 -11.32 -53.42
CA LYS A 622 12.52 -11.66 -54.14
C LYS A 622 11.56 -12.41 -53.23
N ASN A 623 10.30 -11.99 -53.22
CA ASN A 623 9.23 -12.71 -52.56
C ASN A 623 8.81 -13.92 -53.40
N ALA A 624 8.90 -15.12 -52.83
CA ALA A 624 8.56 -16.35 -53.53
C ALA A 624 7.06 -16.55 -53.81
N LYS A 625 6.16 -15.74 -53.22
CA LYS A 625 4.70 -15.81 -53.42
C LYS A 625 4.16 -14.75 -54.38
N SER A 626 4.51 -13.47 -54.18
CA SER A 626 4.04 -12.39 -55.07
C SER A 626 4.91 -12.22 -56.31
N GLY A 627 6.14 -12.74 -56.30
CA GLY A 627 7.13 -12.52 -57.36
C GLY A 627 7.81 -11.15 -57.31
N ASP A 628 7.39 -10.26 -56.40
CA ASP A 628 7.96 -8.93 -56.21
C ASP A 628 9.44 -9.00 -55.77
N GLY A 629 10.25 -8.06 -56.25
CA GLY A 629 11.69 -8.02 -56.00
C GLY A 629 12.51 -8.69 -57.11
N PHE A 630 13.80 -8.91 -56.87
CA PHE A 630 14.72 -9.34 -57.93
C PHE A 630 15.67 -10.45 -57.51
N THR A 631 16.14 -11.17 -58.51
CA THR A 631 17.07 -12.30 -58.39
C THR A 631 18.27 -12.02 -59.29
N ARG A 632 19.12 -11.07 -58.89
CA ARG A 632 20.35 -10.72 -59.61
C ARG A 632 21.49 -11.62 -59.14
N SER A 633 22.18 -12.27 -60.08
CA SER A 633 23.45 -12.94 -59.82
C SER A 633 24.61 -11.95 -59.93
N PHE A 634 25.47 -11.94 -58.91
CA PHE A 634 26.60 -11.04 -58.79
C PHE A 634 27.92 -11.74 -59.15
N SER A 635 28.76 -11.02 -59.88
CA SER A 635 30.18 -11.40 -60.10
C SER A 635 31.07 -10.79 -59.01
N PRO A 636 32.25 -11.34 -58.71
CA PRO A 636 33.13 -10.83 -57.63
C PRO A 636 33.45 -9.33 -57.71
N GLY A 637 33.51 -8.75 -58.92
CA GLY A 637 33.75 -7.32 -59.15
C GLY A 637 32.51 -6.42 -59.14
N ASP A 638 31.30 -6.97 -59.08
CA ASP A 638 30.07 -6.18 -58.99
C ASP A 638 29.97 -5.53 -57.60
N THR A 639 29.56 -4.27 -57.52
CA THR A 639 29.29 -3.60 -56.23
C THR A 639 27.81 -3.44 -55.99
N VAL A 640 27.39 -3.53 -54.73
CA VAL A 640 26.00 -3.36 -54.30
C VAL A 640 25.91 -2.35 -53.16
N ASN A 641 24.82 -1.60 -53.16
CA ASN A 641 24.40 -0.73 -52.08
C ASN A 641 22.87 -0.78 -51.91
N VAL A 642 22.40 -0.79 -50.66
CA VAL A 642 21.02 -0.53 -50.29
C VAL A 642 20.88 0.77 -49.52
N ASN A 643 19.86 1.53 -49.88
CA ASN A 643 19.34 2.68 -49.15
C ASN A 643 17.93 2.33 -48.65
N PHE A 644 17.71 2.40 -47.33
CA PHE A 644 16.36 2.42 -46.77
C PHE A 644 15.93 3.86 -46.59
N TYR A 645 14.78 4.22 -47.11
CA TYR A 645 14.20 5.54 -46.90
C TYR A 645 12.76 5.43 -46.40
N SER A 646 12.37 6.37 -45.55
CA SER A 646 11.05 6.38 -44.92
C SER A 646 9.94 6.78 -45.90
N ASN A 647 8.83 6.03 -45.90
CA ASN A 647 7.61 6.40 -46.62
C ASN A 647 6.76 7.33 -45.75
N ARG A 648 7.08 8.63 -45.77
CA ARG A 648 6.50 9.67 -44.88
C ARG A 648 4.99 9.92 -45.02
N ALA A 649 4.31 9.27 -45.97
CA ALA A 649 2.91 9.55 -46.28
C ALA A 649 1.89 8.82 -45.39
N GLN A 650 2.29 7.79 -44.61
CA GLN A 650 1.36 6.99 -43.79
C GLN A 650 1.93 6.61 -42.42
N ASP A 651 1.10 6.67 -41.37
CA ASP A 651 1.44 6.20 -40.02
C ASP A 651 1.33 4.68 -39.91
N TYR A 652 2.45 3.97 -40.09
CA TYR A 652 2.51 2.53 -39.86
C TYR A 652 2.87 2.21 -38.40
N PRO A 653 2.09 1.36 -37.71
CA PRO A 653 2.50 0.82 -36.43
C PRO A 653 3.57 -0.26 -36.61
N PHE A 654 4.63 -0.24 -35.81
CA PHE A 654 5.55 -1.36 -35.62
C PHE A 654 5.29 -1.97 -34.25
N SER A 655 5.28 -3.29 -34.13
CA SER A 655 5.10 -3.90 -32.81
C SER A 655 5.91 -5.15 -32.57
N VAL A 656 6.27 -5.37 -31.32
CA VAL A 656 6.96 -6.57 -30.89
C VAL A 656 6.20 -7.20 -29.75
N THR A 657 6.10 -8.52 -29.79
CA THR A 657 5.33 -9.32 -28.83
C THR A 657 6.25 -10.34 -28.20
N LEU A 658 6.05 -10.63 -26.91
CA LEU A 658 6.80 -11.66 -26.18
C LEU A 658 5.82 -12.78 -25.75
N GLU A 659 6.05 -13.99 -26.28
CA GLU A 659 5.32 -15.22 -25.99
C GLU A 659 6.12 -16.14 -25.05
N ASP A 660 5.45 -17.09 -24.39
CA ASP A 660 6.04 -18.02 -23.43
C ASP A 660 6.55 -19.34 -24.06
N ALA A 661 7.20 -20.17 -23.24
CA ALA A 661 7.76 -21.45 -23.67
C ALA A 661 6.73 -22.49 -24.06
N THR A 662 5.52 -22.47 -23.48
CA THR A 662 4.47 -23.47 -23.75
C THR A 662 4.12 -23.48 -25.24
N ARG A 663 4.17 -22.31 -25.89
CA ARG A 663 4.06 -22.10 -27.34
C ARG A 663 5.37 -22.22 -28.12
N ALA A 664 6.48 -22.61 -27.52
CA ALA A 664 7.74 -22.85 -28.22
C ALA A 664 8.12 -24.35 -28.29
N LYS A 665 7.51 -25.23 -27.46
CA LYS A 665 7.73 -26.70 -27.40
C LYS A 665 7.52 -27.46 -28.73
N THR A 666 8.11 -28.62 -28.96
CA THR A 666 7.94 -29.33 -30.25
C THR A 666 6.53 -29.92 -30.49
N ASN A 667 5.65 -29.93 -29.47
CA ASN A 667 4.29 -30.50 -29.56
C ASN A 667 3.29 -29.78 -28.60
N PRO A 668 2.84 -28.55 -28.91
CA PRO A 668 1.96 -27.80 -28.03
C PRO A 668 0.51 -28.34 -28.01
N PRO A 669 -0.23 -28.15 -26.91
CA PRO A 669 -1.66 -28.46 -26.84
C PRO A 669 -2.55 -27.48 -27.63
N PHE A 670 -1.99 -26.38 -28.16
CA PHE A 670 -2.73 -25.34 -28.89
C PHE A 670 -2.06 -25.00 -30.24
N PRO A 671 -2.83 -24.71 -31.32
CA PRO A 671 -2.28 -24.31 -32.62
C PRO A 671 -1.46 -22.99 -32.55
N ARG A 672 -0.23 -22.98 -33.08
CA ARG A 672 0.62 -21.76 -33.18
C ARG A 672 0.13 -20.77 -34.23
N GLY A 673 0.52 -19.49 -34.09
CA GLY A 673 0.27 -18.42 -35.07
C GLY A 673 -1.07 -17.69 -34.99
N GLN A 674 -1.83 -17.91 -33.92
CA GLN A 674 -2.96 -17.06 -33.55
C GLN A 674 -2.45 -16.04 -32.50
N ALA A 675 -2.09 -14.84 -32.99
CA ALA A 675 -1.28 -13.76 -32.38
C ALA A 675 -1.68 -13.23 -31.01
N ILE A 676 -0.70 -12.87 -30.15
CA ILE A 676 -0.91 -12.50 -28.74
C ILE A 676 0.18 -11.59 -28.13
N THR A 677 -0.26 -10.47 -27.57
CA THR A 677 0.47 -9.51 -26.69
C THR A 677 1.32 -8.46 -27.39
N ASP A 678 0.74 -7.29 -27.62
CA ASP A 678 1.27 -6.18 -28.42
C ASP A 678 2.05 -5.13 -27.59
N VAL A 679 3.34 -4.89 -27.88
CA VAL A 679 3.96 -3.56 -27.69
C VAL A 679 3.73 -2.78 -28.97
N GLN A 680 2.57 -2.16 -29.10
CA GLN A 680 2.21 -1.42 -30.31
C GLN A 680 2.81 -0.02 -30.30
N MET A 681 3.60 0.32 -31.33
CA MET A 681 4.15 1.65 -31.52
C MET A 681 3.64 2.29 -32.80
N THR A 682 3.05 3.48 -32.73
CA THR A 682 2.59 4.28 -33.87
C THR A 682 3.53 5.46 -34.15
N ALA A 683 3.47 6.04 -35.36
CA ALA A 683 4.25 7.21 -35.79
C ALA A 683 5.80 7.06 -35.77
N PHE A 684 6.30 5.84 -35.89
CA PHE A 684 7.73 5.55 -36.03
C PHE A 684 8.37 6.27 -37.23
N ALA A 685 7.65 6.39 -38.36
CA ALA A 685 8.09 7.08 -39.56
C ALA A 685 8.21 8.61 -39.39
N GLN A 686 7.34 9.21 -38.57
CA GLN A 686 7.28 10.66 -38.35
C GLN A 686 8.22 11.13 -37.23
N SER A 687 8.62 10.22 -36.33
CA SER A 687 9.49 10.52 -35.18
C SER A 687 10.97 10.18 -35.39
N ALA A 688 11.33 9.46 -36.46
CA ALA A 688 12.70 9.05 -36.71
C ALA A 688 13.63 10.26 -36.95
N THR A 689 14.69 10.38 -36.13
CA THR A 689 15.77 11.38 -36.30
C THR A 689 16.60 11.12 -37.56
N ILE A 690 16.57 9.91 -38.13
CA ILE A 690 17.27 9.51 -39.35
C ILE A 690 16.24 9.09 -40.41
N ALA A 691 16.15 9.86 -41.49
CA ALA A 691 15.20 9.60 -42.58
C ALA A 691 15.64 8.46 -43.52
N ASN A 692 16.96 8.18 -43.58
CA ASN A 692 17.57 7.22 -44.49
C ASN A 692 18.70 6.40 -43.82
N LEU A 693 18.72 5.08 -44.01
CA LEU A 693 19.88 4.22 -43.71
C LEU A 693 20.57 3.83 -45.00
N ASN A 694 21.84 4.21 -45.15
CA ASN A 694 22.66 3.79 -46.28
C ASN A 694 23.65 2.72 -45.84
N SER A 695 23.68 1.62 -46.58
CA SER A 695 24.83 0.71 -46.53
C SER A 695 26.07 1.36 -47.15
N PRO A 696 27.29 0.84 -46.90
CA PRO A 696 28.45 1.17 -47.71
C PRO A 696 28.33 0.52 -49.10
N THR A 697 28.93 1.11 -50.12
CA THR A 697 29.09 0.45 -51.43
C THR A 697 30.19 -0.60 -51.29
N VAL A 698 29.82 -1.87 -51.45
CA VAL A 698 30.73 -3.00 -51.18
C VAL A 698 30.85 -3.92 -52.40
N PRO A 699 32.06 -4.36 -52.78
CA PRO A 699 32.24 -5.41 -53.78
C PRO A 699 31.64 -6.73 -53.31
N PHE A 700 31.06 -7.48 -54.24
CA PHE A 700 30.51 -8.80 -53.94
C PHE A 700 31.55 -9.78 -53.39
N ALA A 701 32.80 -9.69 -53.87
CA ALA A 701 33.93 -10.45 -53.31
C ALA A 701 34.11 -10.21 -51.79
N GLN A 702 33.90 -8.98 -51.31
CA GLN A 702 34.01 -8.66 -49.88
C GLN A 702 32.83 -9.23 -49.07
N LEU A 703 31.61 -9.16 -49.62
CA LEU A 703 30.42 -9.75 -49.01
C LEU A 703 30.49 -11.28 -48.90
N SER A 704 31.26 -11.92 -49.79
CA SER A 704 31.51 -13.37 -49.77
C SER A 704 32.39 -13.83 -48.61
N VAL A 705 33.17 -12.92 -48.02
CA VAL A 705 34.06 -13.20 -46.89
C VAL A 705 33.44 -12.75 -45.57
N THR A 706 32.81 -11.58 -45.53
CA THR A 706 32.27 -11.02 -44.27
C THR A 706 31.03 -10.17 -44.52
N ARG A 707 29.99 -10.41 -43.71
CA ARG A 707 28.78 -9.57 -43.71
C ARG A 707 29.12 -8.14 -43.37
N GLN A 708 28.45 -7.22 -44.03
CA GLN A 708 28.65 -5.78 -43.84
C GLN A 708 27.44 -5.22 -43.08
N PRO A 709 27.56 -4.95 -41.77
CA PRO A 709 26.50 -4.26 -41.03
C PRO A 709 26.41 -2.82 -41.52
N PHE A 710 25.20 -2.28 -41.53
CA PHE A 710 24.99 -0.88 -41.92
C PHE A 710 23.96 -0.14 -41.09
N GLY A 711 23.07 -0.88 -40.39
CA GLY A 711 22.01 -0.27 -39.63
C GLY A 711 21.53 -1.15 -38.50
N VAL A 712 20.87 -0.53 -37.54
CA VAL A 712 20.18 -1.19 -36.43
C VAL A 712 18.80 -0.58 -36.28
N ILE A 713 17.80 -1.44 -36.09
CA ILE A 713 16.48 -1.08 -35.59
C ILE A 713 16.41 -1.55 -34.14
N GLU A 714 16.28 -0.63 -33.20
CA GLU A 714 16.36 -0.91 -31.77
C GLU A 714 15.10 -0.38 -31.07
N THR A 715 14.37 -1.27 -30.40
CA THR A 715 13.25 -0.96 -29.51
C THR A 715 13.69 -1.24 -28.08
N TYR A 716 13.64 -0.26 -27.18
CA TYR A 716 14.12 -0.40 -25.80
C TYR A 716 13.27 0.37 -24.80
N HIS A 717 13.31 -0.02 -23.53
CA HIS A 717 12.75 0.76 -22.43
C HIS A 717 13.50 2.08 -22.27
N ARG A 718 12.76 3.19 -22.21
CA ARG A 718 13.31 4.50 -21.92
C ARG A 718 14.04 4.48 -20.58
N VAL A 719 15.18 5.17 -20.55
CA VAL A 719 16.05 5.27 -19.38
C VAL A 719 15.92 6.66 -18.74
N ALA A 720 16.36 6.79 -17.49
CA ALA A 720 16.12 8.00 -16.70
C ALA A 720 16.93 9.25 -17.10
N LYS A 721 17.82 9.19 -18.10
CA LYS A 721 18.70 10.32 -18.46
C LYS A 721 18.97 10.46 -19.96
N GLU A 722 19.29 9.37 -20.63
CA GLU A 722 19.96 9.39 -21.95
C GLU A 722 19.07 9.02 -23.16
N SER A 723 17.74 9.04 -23.03
CA SER A 723 16.84 8.73 -24.17
C SER A 723 17.04 9.71 -25.34
N ARG A 724 17.24 9.18 -26.55
CA ARG A 724 17.80 9.91 -27.70
C ARG A 724 16.91 11.02 -28.26
N THR A 725 15.59 10.87 -28.21
CA THR A 725 14.66 11.87 -28.73
C THR A 725 14.28 12.96 -27.71
N ALA A 726 14.99 13.05 -26.58
CA ALA A 726 14.60 13.84 -25.40
C ALA A 726 13.21 13.47 -24.82
N ARG A 727 12.53 12.47 -25.39
CA ARG A 727 11.27 11.91 -24.90
C ARG A 727 11.58 10.95 -23.78
N ARG A 728 11.50 11.47 -22.56
CA ARG A 728 11.69 10.72 -21.33
C ARG A 728 10.33 10.28 -20.80
N SER A 729 10.27 9.10 -20.18
CA SER A 729 9.09 8.58 -19.49
C SER A 729 9.51 8.04 -18.16
N ASP A 730 8.58 8.05 -17.20
CA ASP A 730 8.79 7.36 -15.95
C ASP A 730 8.93 5.84 -16.16
N ILE A 731 9.59 5.18 -15.21
CA ILE A 731 9.90 3.75 -15.27
C ILE A 731 8.77 2.91 -14.64
N VAL A 732 8.26 3.33 -13.46
CA VAL A 732 7.30 2.54 -12.65
C VAL A 732 6.19 3.39 -12.00
N TYR A 733 6.16 4.69 -12.24
CA TYR A 733 5.26 5.60 -11.54
C TYR A 733 3.85 5.60 -12.15
N THR A 734 3.74 6.01 -13.40
CA THR A 734 2.49 6.13 -14.16
C THR A 734 2.16 4.85 -14.91
N VAL A 735 3.15 3.98 -15.14
CA VAL A 735 3.00 2.72 -15.86
C VAL A 735 3.49 1.53 -15.06
N ASN A 736 3.07 0.34 -15.46
CA ASN A 736 3.52 -0.92 -14.90
C ASN A 736 4.32 -1.73 -15.93
N PRO A 737 5.65 -1.84 -15.80
CA PRO A 737 6.48 -2.49 -16.81
C PRO A 737 6.31 -4.02 -16.84
N ARG A 738 5.68 -4.64 -15.83
CA ARG A 738 5.39 -6.08 -15.81
C ARG A 738 4.26 -6.47 -16.76
N GLN A 739 3.48 -5.49 -17.20
CA GLN A 739 2.24 -5.73 -17.93
C GLN A 739 2.53 -6.18 -19.37
N PRO A 740 1.90 -7.27 -19.84
CA PRO A 740 2.13 -7.79 -21.19
C PRO A 740 1.79 -6.79 -22.29
N PHE A 741 0.72 -6.02 -22.10
CA PHE A 741 -0.01 -5.42 -23.19
C PHE A 741 -0.05 -3.90 -23.11
N VAL A 742 0.35 -3.25 -24.21
CA VAL A 742 0.26 -1.79 -24.39
C VAL A 742 -0.57 -1.51 -25.65
N ASN A 743 -1.80 -1.01 -25.48
CA ASN A 743 -2.76 -0.86 -26.57
C ASN A 743 -3.19 0.60 -26.78
N ARG A 744 -3.37 0.98 -28.05
CA ARG A 744 -3.98 2.24 -28.49
C ARG A 744 -5.43 2.44 -28.03
N ALA A 745 -6.19 1.40 -27.67
CA ALA A 745 -7.62 1.52 -27.35
C ALA A 745 -7.97 2.44 -26.15
N LEU A 746 -7.02 2.65 -25.22
CA LEU A 746 -7.19 3.59 -24.09
C LEU A 746 -6.90 5.04 -24.48
N SER A 747 -6.49 5.26 -25.72
CA SER A 747 -6.37 6.55 -26.36
C SER A 747 -7.52 6.79 -27.31
N ASP A 748 -8.11 7.97 -27.25
CA ASP A 748 -8.99 8.56 -28.26
C ASP A 748 -8.31 8.79 -29.63
N GLY A 749 -7.20 8.10 -29.91
CA GLY A 749 -6.37 8.32 -31.08
C GLY A 749 -5.26 9.36 -30.88
N SER A 750 -5.23 10.09 -29.75
CA SER A 750 -4.18 11.09 -29.46
C SER A 750 -2.89 10.50 -28.87
N PHE A 751 -2.90 9.28 -28.31
CA PHE A 751 -1.69 8.69 -27.76
C PHE A 751 -0.82 8.14 -28.89
N LEU A 752 0.36 8.74 -29.04
CA LEU A 752 1.30 8.39 -30.08
C LEU A 752 2.24 7.21 -29.77
N THR A 753 2.23 6.55 -28.60
CA THR A 753 3.02 5.30 -28.31
C THR A 753 2.97 4.89 -26.83
N ALA A 754 3.30 3.63 -26.54
CA ALA A 754 3.73 3.17 -25.21
C ALA A 754 4.74 4.17 -24.57
N PRO A 755 4.38 4.91 -23.51
CA PRO A 755 5.21 6.03 -23.07
C PRO A 755 6.59 5.57 -22.59
N HIS A 756 6.73 4.34 -22.09
CA HIS A 756 7.98 3.81 -21.53
C HIS A 756 8.90 3.13 -22.55
N TYR A 757 8.50 2.95 -23.82
CA TYR A 757 9.39 2.42 -24.85
C TYR A 757 9.75 3.48 -25.90
N GLU A 758 10.90 3.30 -26.52
CA GLU A 758 11.38 4.07 -27.66
C GLU A 758 11.86 3.10 -28.74
N THR A 759 11.55 3.40 -30.01
CA THR A 759 12.19 2.73 -31.14
C THR A 759 13.01 3.73 -31.91
N VAL A 760 14.26 3.38 -32.15
CA VAL A 760 15.22 4.19 -32.89
C VAL A 760 15.82 3.39 -34.04
N VAL A 761 16.20 4.12 -35.08
CA VAL A 761 17.00 3.60 -36.19
C VAL A 761 18.33 4.31 -36.17
N ARG A 762 19.43 3.57 -36.32
CA ARG A 762 20.78 4.14 -36.37
C ARG A 762 21.69 3.39 -37.32
N THR A 763 22.65 4.10 -37.89
CA THR A 763 23.73 3.48 -38.65
C THR A 763 24.73 2.81 -37.72
N VAL A 764 25.34 1.73 -38.19
CA VAL A 764 26.45 1.04 -37.52
C VAL A 764 27.47 0.63 -38.57
N SER A 765 28.75 0.65 -38.20
CA SER A 765 29.85 0.24 -39.09
C SER A 765 30.45 -1.11 -38.68
N SER A 766 30.17 -1.58 -37.46
CA SER A 766 30.66 -2.84 -36.92
C SER A 766 29.61 -3.52 -36.02
N PHE A 767 29.78 -4.81 -35.75
CA PHE A 767 28.93 -5.55 -34.81
C PHE A 767 29.26 -5.26 -33.34
N GLU A 768 30.49 -4.83 -33.03
CA GLU A 768 30.95 -4.59 -31.66
C GLU A 768 30.29 -3.35 -31.02
N GLU A 769 29.82 -2.40 -31.83
CA GLU A 769 29.15 -1.16 -31.38
C GLU A 769 27.63 -1.30 -31.20
N VAL A 770 27.10 -2.52 -31.32
CA VAL A 770 25.65 -2.76 -31.39
C VAL A 770 24.99 -2.68 -30.02
N ILE A 771 25.52 -3.30 -28.98
CA ILE A 771 24.95 -3.21 -27.63
C ILE A 771 26.06 -3.13 -26.60
N ARG A 772 25.89 -2.24 -25.62
CA ARG A 772 26.80 -2.13 -24.49
C ARG A 772 26.43 -3.19 -23.47
N THR A 773 27.41 -4.05 -23.17
CA THR A 773 27.29 -5.14 -22.20
C THR A 773 28.43 -5.06 -21.21
N ASP A 774 28.35 -5.84 -20.13
CA ASP A 774 29.49 -6.06 -19.25
C ASP A 774 30.64 -6.79 -19.98
N GLU A 775 31.79 -6.93 -19.32
CA GLU A 775 32.97 -7.58 -19.90
C GLU A 775 32.72 -9.04 -20.33
N THR A 776 31.71 -9.69 -19.75
CA THR A 776 31.34 -11.07 -20.07
C THR A 776 30.36 -11.17 -21.25
N GLY A 777 29.77 -10.05 -21.69
CA GLY A 777 28.68 -10.01 -22.66
C GLY A 777 27.33 -10.46 -22.11
N ARG A 778 27.28 -10.98 -20.87
CA ARG A 778 26.10 -11.64 -20.30
C ARG A 778 25.00 -10.64 -19.96
N ASN A 779 25.37 -9.51 -19.36
CA ASN A 779 24.43 -8.51 -18.88
C ASN A 779 24.49 -7.24 -19.71
N ALA A 780 23.32 -6.67 -19.99
CA ALA A 780 23.18 -5.32 -20.50
C ALA A 780 22.86 -4.35 -19.35
N PHE A 781 22.74 -3.07 -19.66
CA PHE A 781 22.47 -2.03 -18.68
C PHE A 781 21.08 -1.41 -18.89
N TYR A 782 20.38 -1.13 -17.79
CA TYR A 782 19.09 -0.45 -17.74
C TYR A 782 19.02 0.55 -16.55
N GLY A 783 17.87 1.18 -16.32
CA GLY A 783 17.63 2.12 -15.23
C GLY A 783 17.98 3.55 -15.63
N ARG A 784 19.07 4.10 -15.07
CA ARG A 784 19.47 5.49 -15.34
C ARG A 784 19.97 5.70 -16.78
N SER A 785 20.73 4.75 -17.29
CA SER A 785 21.27 4.72 -18.65
C SER A 785 21.32 3.28 -19.16
N ASN A 786 21.41 3.13 -20.49
CA ASN A 786 21.71 1.87 -21.15
C ASN A 786 23.22 1.64 -21.35
N ALA A 787 24.05 2.42 -20.67
CA ALA A 787 25.50 2.44 -20.80
C ALA A 787 26.21 2.74 -19.48
N LEU A 788 27.49 2.32 -19.37
CA LEU A 788 28.37 2.75 -18.29
C LEU A 788 28.76 4.24 -18.42
N PRO A 789 29.05 4.93 -17.30
CA PRO A 789 29.08 4.41 -15.92
C PRO A 789 27.72 4.42 -15.19
N ASP A 790 26.67 5.01 -15.79
CA ASP A 790 25.40 5.29 -15.09
C ASP A 790 24.40 4.10 -15.10
N GLY A 791 24.49 3.20 -16.07
CA GLY A 791 23.57 2.08 -16.26
C GLY A 791 23.79 0.91 -15.29
N GLN A 792 22.70 0.20 -14.96
CA GLN A 792 22.68 -0.88 -13.98
C GLN A 792 22.40 -2.23 -14.65
N SER A 793 23.21 -3.25 -14.35
CA SER A 793 23.02 -4.61 -14.85
C SER A 793 22.06 -5.46 -13.99
N GLN A 794 21.70 -4.94 -12.81
CA GLN A 794 20.74 -5.55 -11.90
C GLN A 794 19.81 -4.51 -11.29
N LEU A 795 18.50 -4.68 -11.43
CA LEU A 795 17.47 -3.76 -10.97
C LEU A 795 16.25 -4.53 -10.48
N ALA A 796 16.13 -4.73 -9.16
CA ALA A 796 14.91 -5.29 -8.58
C ALA A 796 13.98 -4.16 -8.14
N PHE A 797 12.77 -4.10 -8.71
CA PHE A 797 11.74 -3.12 -8.33
C PHE A 797 10.58 -3.75 -7.55
N PHE A 798 10.33 -5.04 -7.74
CA PHE A 798 9.21 -5.74 -7.11
C PHE A 798 9.66 -6.85 -6.17
N GLU A 799 8.94 -6.99 -5.06
CA GLU A 799 9.12 -8.13 -4.18
C GLU A 799 8.33 -9.35 -4.66
N ALA A 800 8.97 -10.51 -4.67
CA ALA A 800 8.27 -11.80 -4.59
C ALA A 800 8.29 -12.26 -3.13
N PRO A 801 7.13 -12.39 -2.45
CA PRO A 801 7.10 -12.71 -1.02
C PRO A 801 7.79 -14.04 -0.73
N GLN A 802 8.78 -14.02 0.15
CA GLN A 802 9.50 -15.22 0.59
C GLN A 802 8.92 -15.83 1.87
N GLN A 803 8.15 -15.04 2.60
CA GLN A 803 7.33 -15.45 3.74
C GLN A 803 5.96 -14.76 3.63
N PRO A 804 4.92 -15.28 4.30
CA PRO A 804 3.62 -14.65 4.30
C PRO A 804 3.67 -13.23 4.84
N ILE A 805 2.89 -12.38 4.18
CA ILE A 805 2.77 -10.96 4.45
C ILE A 805 2.02 -10.75 5.77
N ILE A 806 2.50 -9.82 6.59
CA ILE A 806 1.90 -9.48 7.89
C ILE A 806 1.45 -8.01 7.98
N SER A 807 1.45 -7.29 6.86
CA SER A 807 1.00 -5.90 6.75
C SER A 807 0.32 -5.64 5.41
N LEU A 808 -0.81 -4.92 5.42
CA LEU A 808 -1.59 -4.64 4.21
C LEU A 808 -0.77 -3.89 3.16
N ALA A 809 0.08 -2.94 3.57
CA ALA A 809 0.88 -2.15 2.65
C ALA A 809 1.98 -2.97 1.94
N ALA A 810 2.37 -4.14 2.45
CA ALA A 810 3.30 -5.02 1.75
C ALA A 810 2.69 -5.68 0.49
N PHE A 811 1.37 -5.61 0.29
CA PHE A 811 0.73 -5.93 -0.99
C PHE A 811 1.00 -4.89 -2.09
N GLN A 812 1.74 -3.81 -1.83
CA GLN A 812 2.09 -2.81 -2.85
C GLN A 812 2.76 -3.40 -4.10
N HIS A 813 3.44 -4.55 -3.95
CA HIS A 813 4.12 -5.27 -5.03
C HIS A 813 3.21 -6.23 -5.82
N ALA A 814 1.99 -6.48 -5.34
CA ALA A 814 1.04 -7.34 -6.02
C ALA A 814 0.66 -6.72 -7.37
N ASP A 815 0.74 -7.50 -8.44
CA ASP A 815 0.34 -7.06 -9.77
C ASP A 815 -1.18 -7.22 -9.92
N LEU A 816 -1.96 -6.17 -9.63
CA LEU A 816 -3.42 -6.19 -9.77
C LEU A 816 -3.91 -5.46 -11.03
N GLY A 817 -2.97 -4.84 -11.76
CA GLY A 817 -3.24 -4.12 -13.00
C GLY A 817 -3.57 -5.07 -14.14
N GLY A 818 -4.52 -4.70 -14.99
CA GLY A 818 -4.79 -5.42 -16.24
C GLY A 818 -4.17 -4.76 -17.48
N THR A 819 -3.54 -3.60 -17.34
CA THR A 819 -2.92 -2.87 -18.44
C THR A 819 -1.67 -2.13 -17.98
N ALA A 820 -0.78 -1.82 -18.92
CA ALA A 820 0.40 -1.02 -18.64
C ALA A 820 0.10 0.42 -18.17
N PHE A 821 -1.15 0.89 -18.30
CA PHE A 821 -1.59 2.23 -17.87
C PHE A 821 -2.07 2.27 -16.40
N SER A 822 -1.88 1.16 -15.68
CA SER A 822 -2.05 1.13 -14.23
C SER A 822 -0.72 1.43 -13.53
N THR A 823 -0.78 2.05 -12.37
CA THR A 823 0.40 2.29 -11.53
C THR A 823 1.02 0.96 -11.10
N SER A 824 2.35 0.88 -11.02
CA SER A 824 3.05 -0.35 -10.61
C SER A 824 2.78 -0.74 -9.16
N TYR A 825 2.71 0.25 -8.26
CA TYR A 825 2.49 0.07 -6.84
C TYR A 825 1.10 0.56 -6.46
N GLN A 826 0.17 -0.38 -6.28
CA GLN A 826 -1.27 -0.05 -6.21
C GLN A 826 -1.76 0.08 -4.76
N ILE A 827 -1.35 -0.81 -3.85
CA ILE A 827 -1.84 -0.77 -2.46
C ILE A 827 -0.94 0.12 -1.61
N GLY A 828 -1.55 0.97 -0.77
CA GLY A 828 -0.86 1.89 0.15
C GLY A 828 -0.47 3.23 -0.47
N ASN A 829 -0.32 3.31 -1.79
CA ASN A 829 -0.13 4.56 -2.53
C ASN A 829 -1.46 5.11 -3.04
N SER A 830 -1.53 6.39 -3.42
CA SER A 830 -2.76 6.98 -3.97
C SER A 830 -2.47 8.24 -4.79
N TRP A 831 -1.60 8.15 -5.79
CA TRP A 831 -1.43 9.23 -6.77
C TRP A 831 -2.59 9.26 -7.75
N ALA A 832 -2.96 10.45 -8.21
CA ALA A 832 -3.94 10.60 -9.29
C ALA A 832 -3.42 9.94 -10.57
N SER A 833 -4.22 9.01 -11.12
CA SER A 833 -3.90 8.39 -12.40
C SER A 833 -3.78 9.46 -13.49
N PRO A 834 -2.71 9.49 -14.30
CA PRO A 834 -2.61 10.41 -15.43
C PRO A 834 -3.58 10.09 -16.57
N TYR A 835 -4.31 8.98 -16.46
CA TYR A 835 -5.28 8.48 -17.45
C TYR A 835 -6.73 8.73 -17.04
N LEU A 836 -6.97 9.35 -15.88
CA LEU A 836 -8.29 9.73 -15.40
C LEU A 836 -8.30 11.19 -14.95
N ASP A 837 -9.44 11.85 -15.08
CA ASP A 837 -9.64 13.14 -14.43
C ASP A 837 -9.47 12.97 -12.90
N LYS A 838 -8.79 13.92 -12.25
CA LYS A 838 -8.52 13.88 -10.81
C LYS A 838 -9.80 13.83 -9.97
N SER A 839 -10.93 14.28 -10.47
CA SER A 839 -12.23 14.17 -9.79
C SER A 839 -12.91 12.81 -9.99
N ARG A 840 -12.21 11.82 -10.56
CA ARG A 840 -12.75 10.47 -10.81
C ARG A 840 -11.80 9.37 -10.35
N ALA A 841 -12.36 8.24 -9.95
CA ALA A 841 -11.64 7.01 -9.58
C ALA A 841 -11.79 5.89 -10.63
N MET A 842 -12.75 6.00 -11.55
CA MET A 842 -12.87 5.11 -12.71
C MET A 842 -13.61 5.82 -13.83
N ASN A 843 -13.44 5.36 -15.06
CA ASN A 843 -14.21 5.80 -16.21
C ASN A 843 -14.40 4.65 -17.21
N ALA A 844 -15.45 4.75 -18.02
CA ALA A 844 -15.58 3.93 -19.22
C ALA A 844 -15.22 4.80 -20.43
N ILE A 845 -14.20 4.41 -21.18
CA ILE A 845 -13.83 5.09 -22.41
C ILE A 845 -14.74 4.61 -23.54
N GLN A 846 -15.48 5.58 -24.10
CA GLN A 846 -16.25 5.45 -25.34
C GLN A 846 -15.34 5.95 -26.47
N SER A 847 -15.29 5.26 -27.62
CA SER A 847 -14.49 5.75 -28.75
C SER A 847 -15.06 7.07 -29.27
N GLY A 848 -14.18 8.03 -29.58
CA GLY A 848 -14.52 9.25 -30.31
C GLY A 848 -15.36 8.94 -31.55
N GLY A 849 -16.32 9.82 -31.82
CA GLY A 849 -17.37 9.64 -32.83
C GLY A 849 -16.83 9.26 -34.21
N ALA A 850 -17.69 8.58 -34.97
CA ALA A 850 -17.47 8.20 -36.36
C ALA A 850 -16.90 9.38 -37.15
N ASN A 851 -15.65 9.29 -37.59
CA ASN A 851 -15.24 10.03 -38.78
C ASN A 851 -16.16 9.57 -39.91
N THR A 852 -16.81 10.54 -40.57
CA THR A 852 -17.82 10.38 -41.63
C THR A 852 -17.27 9.84 -42.95
N GLY A 853 -16.16 9.10 -42.91
CA GLY A 853 -15.66 8.30 -44.02
C GLY A 853 -16.10 6.85 -43.86
N THR A 854 -16.11 6.10 -44.96
CA THR A 854 -16.59 4.71 -45.13
C THR A 854 -15.98 3.64 -44.20
N GLU A 855 -15.19 4.01 -43.19
CA GLU A 855 -14.59 3.14 -42.16
C GLU A 855 -15.45 2.98 -40.88
N ALA A 856 -16.67 3.52 -40.87
CA ALA A 856 -17.54 3.51 -39.70
C ALA A 856 -18.56 2.35 -39.75
N ASN A 857 -18.31 1.20 -39.09
CA ASN A 857 -19.37 0.25 -38.68
C ASN A 857 -18.95 -0.87 -37.70
N TYR A 858 -17.85 -0.74 -36.93
CA TYR A 858 -17.53 -1.71 -35.87
C TYR A 858 -17.82 -1.13 -34.47
N THR A 859 -18.74 -1.75 -33.75
CA THR A 859 -19.06 -1.47 -32.34
C THR A 859 -17.85 -1.78 -31.46
N ARG A 860 -17.07 -0.74 -31.11
CA ARG A 860 -15.97 -0.85 -30.14
C ARG A 860 -16.58 -1.10 -28.75
N GLN A 861 -16.22 -2.21 -28.09
CA GLN A 861 -16.63 -2.47 -26.70
C GLN A 861 -16.01 -1.41 -25.78
N MET A 862 -16.82 -0.82 -24.88
CA MET A 862 -16.33 0.19 -23.93
C MET A 862 -15.33 -0.43 -22.94
N MET A 863 -14.16 0.18 -22.78
CA MET A 863 -13.10 -0.25 -21.87
C MET A 863 -13.14 0.55 -20.56
N GLY A 864 -12.87 -0.13 -19.44
CA GLY A 864 -12.74 0.53 -18.14
C GLY A 864 -11.32 1.03 -17.90
N VAL A 865 -11.19 2.25 -17.42
CA VAL A 865 -9.96 2.81 -16.83
C VAL A 865 -10.20 3.01 -15.35
N TYR A 866 -9.26 2.57 -14.53
CA TYR A 866 -9.41 2.53 -13.08
C TYR A 866 -8.22 3.21 -12.41
N ASP A 867 -8.50 3.98 -11.37
CA ASP A 867 -7.52 4.33 -10.35
C ASP A 867 -7.42 3.14 -9.38
N TYR A 868 -6.61 2.15 -9.77
CA TYR A 868 -6.41 0.92 -8.99
C TYR A 868 -5.99 1.22 -7.55
N SER A 869 -5.16 2.25 -7.37
CA SER A 869 -4.65 2.62 -6.06
C SER A 869 -5.77 3.12 -5.15
N TYR A 870 -6.57 4.07 -5.63
CA TYR A 870 -7.72 4.56 -4.89
C TYR A 870 -8.70 3.44 -4.51
N LEU A 871 -9.12 2.64 -5.50
CA LEU A 871 -10.17 1.65 -5.33
C LEU A 871 -9.73 0.45 -4.49
N ALA A 872 -8.49 -0.01 -4.62
CA ALA A 872 -7.96 -1.08 -3.79
C ALA A 872 -7.82 -0.63 -2.33
N ASN A 873 -7.39 0.62 -2.10
CA ASN A 873 -7.27 1.12 -0.74
C ASN A 873 -8.64 1.27 -0.05
N GLU A 874 -9.63 1.83 -0.74
CA GLU A 874 -10.99 1.98 -0.20
C GLU A 874 -11.63 0.61 0.12
N ALA A 875 -11.28 -0.44 -0.64
CA ALA A 875 -11.78 -1.80 -0.42
C ALA A 875 -11.09 -2.55 0.73
N LEU A 876 -9.85 -2.20 1.09
CA LEU A 876 -9.01 -3.01 2.00
C LEU A 876 -8.79 -2.38 3.39
N TRP A 877 -8.49 -1.09 3.49
CA TRP A 877 -7.90 -0.51 4.72
C TRP A 877 -8.86 -0.46 5.92
N ASP A 878 -10.16 -0.31 5.67
CA ASP A 878 -11.16 -0.23 6.73
C ASP A 878 -11.64 -1.61 7.18
N SER A 879 -11.83 -2.55 6.24
CA SER A 879 -12.48 -3.85 6.53
C SER A 879 -11.54 -5.00 6.84
N PHE A 880 -10.24 -4.90 6.51
CA PHE A 880 -9.31 -6.01 6.63
C PHE A 880 -8.09 -5.67 7.49
N PHE A 881 -7.43 -6.70 8.03
CA PHE A 881 -6.15 -6.58 8.73
C PHE A 881 -5.33 -7.88 8.59
N CYS A 882 -4.10 -7.87 9.13
CA CYS A 882 -3.22 -9.03 9.20
C CYS A 882 -2.93 -9.38 10.67
N SER A 883 -3.41 -10.52 11.14
CA SER A 883 -3.16 -11.04 12.49
C SER A 883 -1.72 -11.52 12.69
N SER A 884 -1.01 -11.84 11.61
CA SER A 884 0.28 -12.52 11.55
C SER A 884 0.29 -14.00 12.00
N ILE A 885 -0.90 -14.58 12.20
CA ILE A 885 -1.09 -16.04 12.34
C ILE A 885 -0.98 -16.65 10.95
N THR A 886 0.21 -17.14 10.61
CA THR A 886 0.57 -17.54 9.25
C THR A 886 1.40 -18.80 9.23
N ASP A 887 1.39 -19.51 8.11
CA ASP A 887 2.40 -20.53 7.83
C ASP A 887 3.80 -19.90 7.78
N THR A 888 4.82 -20.64 8.20
CA THR A 888 6.22 -20.28 7.92
C THR A 888 6.81 -21.29 6.96
N PHE A 889 7.62 -20.83 6.02
CA PHE A 889 8.09 -21.65 4.91
C PHE A 889 9.58 -21.92 4.98
N GLN A 890 9.94 -23.15 4.63
CA GLN A 890 11.27 -23.54 4.20
C GLN A 890 11.23 -23.77 2.68
N LEU A 891 12.22 -23.22 1.98
CA LEU A 891 12.33 -23.33 0.52
C LEU A 891 12.38 -24.80 0.09
N GLY A 892 11.76 -25.12 -1.04
CA GLY A 892 11.82 -26.43 -1.65
C GLY A 892 13.25 -26.82 -2.05
N SER A 893 13.57 -28.11 -1.94
CA SER A 893 14.86 -28.68 -2.38
C SER A 893 14.86 -29.13 -3.84
N THR A 894 13.67 -29.30 -4.44
CA THR A 894 13.48 -29.65 -5.84
C THR A 894 13.30 -28.40 -6.69
N ALA A 895 13.86 -28.44 -7.91
CA ALA A 895 13.66 -27.37 -8.88
C ALA A 895 12.16 -27.22 -9.22
N GLY A 896 11.74 -25.97 -9.43
CA GLY A 896 10.37 -25.67 -9.85
C GLY A 896 10.10 -26.13 -11.28
N THR A 897 8.82 -26.34 -11.58
CA THR A 897 8.31 -26.64 -12.93
C THR A 897 6.97 -25.93 -13.13
N GLU A 898 6.48 -25.84 -14.36
CA GLU A 898 5.15 -25.27 -14.66
C GLU A 898 4.05 -25.98 -13.85
N ALA A 899 4.16 -27.31 -13.69
CA ALA A 899 3.22 -28.13 -12.93
C ALA A 899 3.22 -27.82 -11.42
N ALA A 900 4.29 -27.22 -10.87
CA ALA A 900 4.34 -26.83 -9.46
C ALA A 900 3.18 -25.89 -9.08
N TRP A 901 2.76 -25.03 -10.02
CA TRP A 901 1.64 -24.10 -9.83
C TRP A 901 0.26 -24.77 -9.80
N GLN A 902 0.14 -26.01 -10.30
CA GLN A 902 -1.11 -26.77 -10.30
C GLN A 902 -1.30 -27.64 -9.04
N GLY A 903 -0.25 -27.82 -8.23
CA GLY A 903 -0.25 -28.61 -7.00
C GLY A 903 -0.29 -27.78 -5.70
N ASN A 904 0.06 -28.41 -4.58
CA ASN A 904 0.14 -27.76 -3.25
C ASN A 904 1.43 -26.93 -3.03
N GLY A 905 2.15 -26.57 -4.09
CA GLY A 905 3.47 -25.95 -4.02
C GLY A 905 4.62 -26.95 -3.87
N ILE A 906 5.85 -26.44 -3.84
CA ILE A 906 7.11 -27.19 -3.70
C ILE A 906 7.88 -26.83 -2.41
N ALA A 907 7.55 -25.71 -1.77
CA ALA A 907 8.09 -25.34 -0.47
C ALA A 907 7.42 -26.16 0.65
N THR A 908 8.16 -26.41 1.73
CA THR A 908 7.64 -27.12 2.90
C THR A 908 7.23 -26.13 3.98
N LYS A 909 6.04 -26.33 4.56
CA LYS A 909 5.58 -25.55 5.72
C LYS A 909 6.38 -25.98 6.96
N LYS A 910 7.26 -25.11 7.46
CA LYS A 910 8.09 -25.31 8.66
C LYS A 910 7.23 -25.33 9.93
N VAL A 911 6.35 -24.35 10.07
CA VAL A 911 5.34 -24.29 11.12
C VAL A 911 4.03 -23.90 10.45
N LYS A 912 2.96 -24.63 10.76
CA LYS A 912 1.63 -24.36 10.20
C LYS A 912 0.92 -23.26 10.99
N ALA A 913 0.07 -22.47 10.33
CA ALA A 913 -0.72 -21.41 10.95
C ALA A 913 -1.56 -21.93 12.14
N GLU A 914 -2.08 -23.16 12.04
CA GLU A 914 -2.82 -23.83 13.11
C GLU A 914 -1.98 -24.02 14.38
N THR A 915 -0.72 -24.42 14.22
CA THR A 915 0.22 -24.60 15.33
C THR A 915 0.63 -23.26 15.93
N VAL A 916 0.81 -22.23 15.09
CA VAL A 916 1.09 -20.87 15.55
C VAL A 916 -0.06 -20.36 16.42
N LEU A 917 -1.30 -20.52 15.96
CA LEU A 917 -2.49 -20.13 16.70
C LEU A 917 -2.60 -20.88 18.03
N ALA A 918 -2.48 -22.20 18.02
CA ALA A 918 -2.60 -23.01 19.23
C ALA A 918 -1.55 -22.62 20.29
N ASN A 919 -0.28 -22.47 19.88
CA ASN A 919 0.81 -22.10 20.79
C ASN A 919 0.65 -20.67 21.34
N PHE A 920 0.17 -19.73 20.51
CA PHE A 920 -0.10 -18.36 20.94
C PHE A 920 -1.25 -18.30 21.96
N LEU A 921 -2.30 -19.08 21.77
CA LEU A 921 -3.42 -19.14 22.70
C LEU A 921 -3.05 -19.80 24.04
N ASP A 922 -2.11 -20.75 24.05
CA ASP A 922 -1.63 -21.40 25.28
C ASP A 922 -0.73 -20.50 26.13
N ASP A 923 0.22 -19.82 25.49
CA ASP A 923 1.18 -18.95 26.18
C ASP A 923 1.61 -17.83 25.22
N PRO A 924 0.88 -16.70 25.17
CA PRO A 924 1.14 -15.60 24.24
C PRO A 924 2.41 -14.82 24.57
N GLU A 925 2.92 -14.91 25.81
CA GLU A 925 4.18 -14.26 26.20
C GLU A 925 5.39 -15.05 25.72
N LYS A 926 5.33 -16.39 25.82
CA LYS A 926 6.39 -17.29 25.33
C LYS A 926 6.33 -17.51 23.82
N ASN A 927 5.13 -17.52 23.24
CA ASN A 927 4.90 -17.74 21.81
C ASN A 927 4.21 -16.52 21.16
N PRO A 928 4.85 -15.33 21.15
CA PRO A 928 4.25 -14.16 20.56
C PRO A 928 4.11 -14.32 19.04
N LEU A 929 3.07 -13.69 18.48
CA LEU A 929 2.88 -13.60 17.05
C LEU A 929 4.00 -12.80 16.38
N ARG A 930 4.16 -12.97 15.06
CA ARG A 930 5.20 -12.26 14.26
C ARG A 930 5.03 -10.74 14.32
N ASN A 931 3.80 -10.27 14.48
CA ASN A 931 3.52 -8.91 14.93
C ASN A 931 3.38 -8.88 16.47
N PRO A 932 4.38 -8.38 17.22
CA PRO A 932 4.36 -8.39 18.68
C PRO A 932 3.35 -7.40 19.30
N ARG A 933 2.76 -6.50 18.48
CA ARG A 933 1.73 -5.55 18.88
C ARG A 933 0.36 -6.19 19.05
N MET A 934 0.15 -7.39 18.50
CA MET A 934 -1.10 -8.13 18.64
C MET A 934 -1.10 -8.84 19.99
N LYS A 935 -1.87 -8.31 20.94
CA LYS A 935 -2.01 -8.86 22.29
C LYS A 935 -3.29 -9.69 22.38
N PHE A 936 -3.18 -10.84 23.06
CA PHE A 936 -4.31 -11.72 23.27
C PHE A 936 -5.31 -11.10 24.26
N PHE A 937 -6.58 -11.14 23.89
CA PHE A 937 -7.71 -10.77 24.74
C PHE A 937 -8.68 -11.96 24.80
N PRO A 938 -8.68 -12.76 25.87
CA PRO A 938 -9.49 -13.98 25.93
C PRO A 938 -11.00 -13.69 25.94
N GLY A 939 -11.43 -12.53 26.44
CA GLY A 939 -12.84 -12.26 26.71
C GLY A 939 -13.37 -13.20 27.81
N LYS A 940 -14.58 -13.75 27.64
CA LYS A 940 -15.20 -14.72 28.56
C LYS A 940 -15.08 -16.18 28.11
N SER A 941 -14.51 -16.43 26.95
CA SER A 941 -14.43 -17.77 26.36
C SER A 941 -13.26 -18.56 26.94
N GLU A 942 -13.44 -19.86 27.14
CA GLU A 942 -12.34 -20.75 27.51
C GLU A 942 -11.37 -20.94 26.34
N ILE A 943 -10.07 -21.05 26.64
CA ILE A 943 -9.01 -21.18 25.63
C ILE A 943 -9.22 -22.43 24.76
N ALA A 944 -9.69 -23.54 25.35
CA ALA A 944 -9.95 -24.79 24.62
C ALA A 944 -11.05 -24.62 23.55
N ASP A 945 -12.12 -23.90 23.89
CA ASP A 945 -13.21 -23.59 22.96
C ASP A 945 -12.74 -22.64 21.86
N LEU A 946 -11.97 -21.61 22.23
CA LEU A 946 -11.40 -20.66 21.27
C LEU A 946 -10.50 -21.35 20.24
N LYS A 947 -9.66 -22.30 20.66
CA LYS A 947 -8.85 -23.09 19.72
C LYS A 947 -9.73 -23.81 18.71
N THR A 948 -10.84 -24.41 19.14
CA THR A 948 -11.72 -25.14 18.23
C THR A 948 -12.47 -24.21 17.29
N ASP A 949 -12.98 -23.09 17.80
CA ASP A 949 -13.81 -22.16 17.02
C ASP A 949 -12.99 -21.33 16.01
N LEU A 950 -11.81 -20.85 16.41
CA LEU A 950 -10.94 -20.04 15.56
C LEU A 950 -10.25 -20.85 14.44
N MET A 951 -10.27 -22.18 14.55
CA MET A 951 -9.74 -23.11 13.55
C MET A 951 -10.74 -23.41 12.43
N ARG A 952 -12.02 -23.04 12.60
CA ARG A 952 -13.03 -23.14 11.54
C ARG A 952 -12.81 -22.07 10.48
N PRO A 953 -13.36 -22.22 9.25
CA PRO A 953 -13.20 -21.21 8.20
C PRO A 953 -13.62 -19.80 8.62
N GLU A 954 -14.70 -19.68 9.40
CA GLU A 954 -15.20 -18.43 9.97
C GLU A 954 -14.30 -17.82 11.07
N GLY A 955 -13.25 -18.52 11.52
CA GLY A 955 -12.30 -18.00 12.50
C GLY A 955 -11.63 -16.70 12.06
N CYS A 956 -11.48 -16.48 10.75
CA CYS A 956 -10.98 -15.23 10.18
C CYS A 956 -11.90 -14.00 10.43
N LEU A 957 -13.18 -14.22 10.73
CA LEU A 957 -14.16 -13.18 11.11
C LEU A 957 -14.18 -12.93 12.62
N LYS A 958 -13.75 -13.92 13.42
CA LYS A 958 -13.88 -13.92 14.88
C LYS A 958 -12.60 -13.52 15.60
N ILE A 959 -11.43 -13.83 15.05
CA ILE A 959 -10.12 -13.62 15.70
C ILE A 959 -9.89 -12.18 16.16
N ALA A 960 -10.43 -11.19 15.44
CA ALA A 960 -10.34 -9.78 15.79
C ALA A 960 -10.99 -9.44 17.15
N ALA A 961 -11.97 -10.23 17.62
CA ALA A 961 -12.57 -10.07 18.95
C ALA A 961 -11.58 -10.40 20.08
N HIS A 962 -10.57 -11.22 19.76
CA HIS A 962 -9.61 -11.78 20.71
C HIS A 962 -8.20 -11.18 20.57
N LEU A 963 -8.06 -10.14 19.75
CA LEU A 963 -6.81 -9.42 19.55
C LEU A 963 -6.99 -7.93 19.84
N GLN A 964 -6.04 -7.35 20.57
CA GLN A 964 -5.92 -5.92 20.78
C GLN A 964 -4.58 -5.43 20.22
N VAL A 965 -4.58 -4.21 19.71
CA VAL A 965 -3.36 -3.56 19.18
C VAL A 965 -2.73 -2.72 20.27
N ASP A 966 -1.56 -3.14 20.74
CA ASP A 966 -0.80 -2.49 21.81
C ASP A 966 -0.17 -1.17 21.35
N GLY A 967 -0.65 -0.05 21.88
CA GLY A 967 -0.25 1.28 21.42
C GLY A 967 -0.80 1.61 20.03
N ALA A 968 -2.06 1.27 19.77
CA ALA A 968 -2.77 1.70 18.59
C ALA A 968 -2.75 3.24 18.48
N PHE A 969 -2.37 3.73 17.31
CA PHE A 969 -2.10 5.14 17.07
C PHE A 969 -3.19 5.76 16.19
N ASN A 970 -3.85 6.79 16.70
CA ASN A 970 -4.88 7.52 16.00
C ASN A 970 -4.25 8.45 14.96
N ILE A 971 -4.53 8.21 13.67
CA ILE A 971 -4.02 8.98 12.53
C ILE A 971 -4.43 10.46 12.55
N ASN A 972 -5.45 10.81 13.34
CA ASN A 972 -5.88 12.19 13.54
C ASN A 972 -5.08 12.95 14.62
N SER A 973 -3.98 12.36 15.12
CA SER A 973 -3.08 13.02 16.07
C SER A 973 -2.42 14.26 15.46
N THR A 974 -2.40 15.32 16.26
CA THR A 974 -1.70 16.59 15.99
C THR A 974 -0.43 16.75 16.84
N SER A 975 -0.03 15.71 17.60
CA SER A 975 1.20 15.71 18.41
C SER A 975 2.42 15.39 17.55
N ARG A 976 3.34 16.37 17.46
CA ARG A 976 4.60 16.22 16.70
C ARG A 976 5.48 15.14 17.30
N LYS A 977 5.66 15.16 18.63
CA LYS A 977 6.49 14.18 19.34
C LYS A 977 5.93 12.76 19.23
N ALA A 978 4.60 12.59 19.26
CA ALA A 978 3.99 11.28 19.06
C ALA A 978 4.25 10.74 17.64
N TRP A 979 4.13 11.58 16.61
CA TRP A 979 4.46 11.20 15.23
C TRP A 979 5.95 10.84 15.07
N ILE A 980 6.87 11.62 15.66
CA ILE A 980 8.31 11.30 15.64
C ILE A 980 8.55 9.91 16.25
N ALA A 981 7.91 9.61 17.38
CA ALA A 981 8.12 8.34 18.07
C ALA A 981 7.61 7.14 17.26
N VAL A 982 6.45 7.29 16.62
CA VAL A 982 5.83 6.24 15.80
C VAL A 982 6.57 6.04 14.46
N LEU A 983 7.03 7.12 13.83
CA LEU A 983 7.84 7.04 12.60
C LEU A 983 9.23 6.46 12.86
N SER A 984 9.78 6.68 14.05
CA SER A 984 11.10 6.19 14.45
C SER A 984 11.09 4.75 14.98
N GLY A 985 9.97 4.01 14.91
CA GLY A 985 9.87 2.66 15.50
C GLY A 985 10.86 1.62 14.96
N LEU A 986 11.50 1.88 13.80
CA LEU A 986 12.57 1.07 13.21
C LEU A 986 13.98 1.65 13.42
N ARG A 987 14.12 2.70 14.23
CA ARG A 987 15.42 3.30 14.54
C ARG A 987 16.32 2.26 15.20
N GLU A 988 17.56 2.15 14.69
CA GLU A 988 18.57 1.18 15.13
C GLU A 988 18.16 -0.29 14.96
N ALA A 989 17.01 -0.58 14.35
CA ALA A 989 16.59 -1.95 14.07
C ALA A 989 17.51 -2.54 13.00
N ALA A 990 18.17 -3.64 13.34
CA ALA A 990 18.94 -4.39 12.37
C ALA A 990 18.01 -5.25 11.49
N PHE A 991 18.33 -5.37 10.20
CA PHE A 991 17.61 -6.22 9.25
C PHE A 991 18.56 -6.79 8.19
N THR A 992 18.13 -7.88 7.57
CA THR A 992 18.90 -8.63 6.56
C THR A 992 18.74 -8.01 5.18
N LEU A 993 19.86 -7.80 4.50
CA LEU A 993 19.99 -7.43 3.09
C LEU A 993 20.36 -8.67 2.26
N LYS A 994 19.99 -8.68 0.99
CA LYS A 994 20.39 -9.71 0.03
C LYS A 994 21.35 -9.13 -1.00
N ASN A 995 22.39 -9.88 -1.32
CA ASN A 995 23.34 -9.53 -2.37
C ASN A 995 22.98 -10.26 -3.66
N ASP A 996 23.49 -9.75 -4.77
CA ASP A 996 23.31 -10.23 -6.15
C ASP A 996 23.68 -11.72 -6.38
N ASN A 997 24.49 -12.29 -5.49
CA ASN A 997 24.94 -13.69 -5.53
C ASN A 997 24.15 -14.62 -4.59
N GLY A 998 23.06 -14.13 -4.00
CA GLY A 998 22.24 -14.88 -3.04
C GLY A 998 22.76 -14.88 -1.60
N SER A 999 23.94 -14.33 -1.33
CA SER A 999 24.44 -14.16 0.04
C SER A 999 23.66 -13.08 0.81
N THR A 1000 23.69 -13.15 2.13
CA THR A 1000 23.05 -12.17 3.01
C THR A 1000 24.08 -11.31 3.72
N SER A 1001 23.73 -10.05 3.95
CA SER A 1001 24.44 -9.13 4.84
C SER A 1001 23.44 -8.50 5.81
N SER A 1002 23.90 -7.76 6.82
CA SER A 1002 23.02 -7.12 7.80
C SER A 1002 23.21 -5.61 7.81
N ALA A 1003 22.12 -4.87 7.68
CA ALA A 1003 22.08 -3.47 8.08
C ALA A 1003 21.97 -3.42 9.60
N SER A 1004 22.94 -2.83 10.30
CA SER A 1004 22.98 -2.75 11.77
C SER A 1004 23.67 -1.45 12.22
N GLY A 1005 23.45 -1.03 13.48
CA GLY A 1005 24.06 0.19 14.02
C GLY A 1005 23.63 1.50 13.32
N LEU A 1006 22.45 1.47 12.66
CA LEU A 1006 21.96 2.60 11.88
C LEU A 1006 21.59 3.77 12.81
N LYS A 1007 22.33 4.88 12.72
CA LYS A 1007 21.94 6.19 13.30
C LYS A 1007 20.80 6.88 12.51
N LYS A 1008 20.02 6.10 11.76
CA LYS A 1008 18.94 6.54 10.88
C LYS A 1008 17.82 5.51 10.95
N THR A 1009 16.61 5.93 10.61
CA THR A 1009 15.44 5.02 10.53
C THR A 1009 15.28 4.53 9.09
N GLY A 1010 15.36 3.22 8.87
CA GLY A 1010 15.22 2.62 7.53
C GLY A 1010 13.76 2.40 7.13
N PHE A 1011 13.42 2.75 5.89
CA PHE A 1011 12.14 2.48 5.24
C PHE A 1011 12.36 1.69 3.93
N PRO A 1012 12.75 0.42 4.03
CA PRO A 1012 12.89 -0.43 2.87
C PRO A 1012 11.53 -0.79 2.28
N ARG A 1013 11.38 -0.61 0.96
CA ARG A 1013 10.18 -1.04 0.23
C ARG A 1013 10.00 -2.55 0.19
N MET A 1014 11.12 -3.26 0.10
CA MET A 1014 11.16 -4.71 0.03
C MET A 1014 11.50 -5.26 1.40
N ARG A 1015 10.87 -6.38 1.77
CA ARG A 1015 11.21 -7.13 2.97
C ARG A 1015 12.68 -7.55 2.98
N TYR A 1016 13.26 -7.85 1.82
CA TYR A 1016 14.70 -8.10 1.67
C TYR A 1016 15.27 -7.13 0.62
N PRO A 1017 15.84 -5.99 1.03
CA PRO A 1017 16.49 -5.04 0.13
C PRO A 1017 17.74 -5.64 -0.50
N MET A 1018 18.07 -5.19 -1.71
CA MET A 1018 19.20 -5.71 -2.49
C MET A 1018 20.49 -4.87 -2.34
N GLY A 1019 20.44 -3.79 -1.57
CA GLY A 1019 21.57 -2.87 -1.38
C GLY A 1019 21.44 -2.01 -0.13
N THR A 1020 22.45 -1.18 0.13
CA THR A 1020 22.50 -0.25 1.27
C THR A 1020 21.72 1.04 1.02
N ASP A 1021 21.57 1.88 2.05
CA ASP A 1021 20.89 3.17 1.95
C ASP A 1021 21.60 4.22 1.08
N SER A 1022 22.82 3.93 0.63
CA SER A 1022 23.58 4.75 -0.32
C SER A 1022 23.24 4.43 -1.79
N ASN A 1023 22.65 3.26 -2.07
CA ASN A 1023 22.29 2.85 -3.44
C ASN A 1023 20.82 3.19 -3.73
N LEU A 1024 20.58 4.20 -4.55
CA LEU A 1024 19.23 4.67 -4.89
C LEU A 1024 18.41 3.67 -5.74
N TRP A 1025 19.06 2.75 -6.47
CA TRP A 1025 18.42 1.89 -7.45
C TRP A 1025 18.14 0.47 -6.95
N GLN A 1026 18.95 -0.05 -6.03
CA GLN A 1026 18.79 -1.40 -5.46
C GLN A 1026 18.62 -1.42 -3.94
N GLY A 1027 18.94 -0.30 -3.28
CA GLY A 1027 18.94 -0.18 -1.83
C GLY A 1027 17.59 0.18 -1.24
N TYR A 1028 17.63 1.02 -0.21
CA TYR A 1028 16.45 1.51 0.50
C TYR A 1028 16.64 2.97 0.93
N ARG A 1029 15.56 3.64 1.36
CA ARG A 1029 15.67 4.97 1.96
C ARG A 1029 15.84 4.88 3.47
N SER A 1030 16.76 5.66 4.03
CA SER A 1030 16.87 5.90 5.47
C SER A 1030 16.72 7.39 5.78
N LEU A 1031 16.13 7.71 6.93
CA LEU A 1031 15.85 9.08 7.39
C LEU A 1031 16.68 9.43 8.63
N THR A 1032 17.23 10.64 8.64
CA THR A 1032 17.87 11.23 9.83
C THR A 1032 16.81 11.72 10.83
N ASP A 1033 17.21 12.04 12.06
CA ASP A 1033 16.28 12.59 13.06
C ASP A 1033 15.63 13.90 12.60
N SER A 1034 16.41 14.77 11.96
CA SER A 1034 15.89 16.00 11.38
C SER A 1034 14.91 15.76 10.23
N ASP A 1035 15.13 14.72 9.42
CA ASP A 1035 14.19 14.36 8.35
C ASP A 1035 12.86 13.85 8.94
N ILE A 1036 12.92 13.06 10.01
CA ILE A 1036 11.73 12.53 10.70
C ILE A 1036 10.95 13.66 11.38
N ASP A 1037 11.66 14.57 12.05
CA ASP A 1037 11.06 15.73 12.72
C ASP A 1037 10.37 16.68 11.73
N LEU A 1038 10.98 16.90 10.56
CA LEU A 1038 10.37 17.65 9.47
C LEU A 1038 9.17 16.90 8.86
N LEU A 1039 9.29 15.59 8.66
CA LEU A 1039 8.21 14.77 8.13
C LEU A 1039 6.99 14.77 9.07
N ALA A 1040 7.20 14.66 10.38
CA ALA A 1040 6.15 14.73 11.40
C ALA A 1040 5.40 16.08 11.34
N ASP A 1041 6.12 17.20 11.23
CA ASP A 1041 5.53 18.53 11.03
C ASP A 1041 4.65 18.58 9.76
N LYS A 1042 5.15 18.06 8.63
CA LYS A 1042 4.39 18.04 7.37
C LYS A 1042 3.19 17.10 7.40
N ILE A 1043 3.26 15.98 8.15
CA ILE A 1043 2.11 15.11 8.36
C ILE A 1043 1.02 15.85 9.13
N ILE A 1044 1.35 16.55 10.23
CA ILE A 1044 0.38 17.32 11.01
C ILE A 1044 -0.26 18.42 10.15
N ALA A 1045 0.52 19.10 9.31
CA ALA A 1045 -0.03 20.06 8.36
C ALA A 1045 -1.07 19.42 7.43
N GLN A 1046 -0.82 18.19 6.94
CA GLN A 1046 -1.80 17.45 6.13
C GLN A 1046 -3.00 16.95 6.96
N VAL A 1047 -2.80 16.54 8.22
CA VAL A 1047 -3.89 16.16 9.15
C VAL A 1047 -4.81 17.36 9.40
N ARG A 1048 -4.28 18.56 9.65
CA ARG A 1048 -5.10 19.78 9.82
C ARG A 1048 -5.82 20.19 8.52
N LEU A 1049 -5.12 20.13 7.39
CA LEU A 1049 -5.68 20.50 6.09
C LEU A 1049 -6.76 19.54 5.60
N ARG A 1050 -6.56 18.23 5.83
CA ARG A 1050 -7.42 17.17 5.30
C ARG A 1050 -8.36 16.56 6.32
N GLY A 1051 -8.08 16.70 7.61
CA GLY A 1051 -8.78 15.99 8.66
C GLY A 1051 -9.94 16.75 9.31
N PRO A 1052 -10.59 16.16 10.32
CA PRO A 1052 -10.38 14.76 10.73
C PRO A 1052 -10.70 13.79 9.58
N PHE A 1053 -9.87 12.78 9.43
CA PHE A 1053 -10.08 11.69 8.48
C PHE A 1053 -11.15 10.77 9.05
N LEU A 1054 -12.21 10.51 8.29
CA LEU A 1054 -13.40 9.76 8.72
C LEU A 1054 -13.29 8.24 8.47
N SER A 1055 -12.15 7.77 7.97
CA SER A 1055 -11.80 6.36 7.75
C SER A 1055 -10.29 6.23 7.49
N LEU A 1056 -9.75 5.00 7.58
CA LEU A 1056 -8.37 4.73 7.14
C LEU A 1056 -8.25 4.84 5.62
N GLY A 1057 -9.28 4.42 4.88
CA GLY A 1057 -9.35 4.60 3.43
C GLY A 1057 -9.17 6.07 3.02
N GLU A 1058 -9.81 7.02 3.71
CA GLU A 1058 -9.65 8.46 3.43
C GLU A 1058 -8.22 8.96 3.72
N PHE A 1059 -7.57 8.47 4.77
CA PHE A 1059 -6.20 8.88 5.13
C PHE A 1059 -5.17 8.45 4.09
N VAL A 1060 -5.30 7.21 3.63
CA VAL A 1060 -4.40 6.63 2.62
C VAL A 1060 -4.68 7.24 1.25
N ASN A 1061 -5.95 7.52 0.93
CA ASN A 1061 -6.32 7.99 -0.40
C ASN A 1061 -6.19 9.50 -0.64
N ARG A 1062 -5.96 9.86 -1.90
CA ARG A 1062 -6.25 11.21 -2.41
C ARG A 1062 -7.74 11.50 -2.35
N ARG A 1063 -8.13 12.77 -2.41
CA ARG A 1063 -9.55 13.12 -2.60
C ARG A 1063 -9.98 12.96 -4.05
N VAL A 1064 -11.22 12.57 -4.27
CA VAL A 1064 -11.82 12.48 -5.62
C VAL A 1064 -12.73 13.70 -5.81
N ASP A 1065 -12.11 14.87 -5.95
CA ASP A 1065 -12.78 16.16 -6.13
C ASP A 1065 -11.94 17.10 -7.03
N SER A 1066 -12.38 18.35 -7.20
CA SER A 1066 -11.67 19.35 -8.03
C SER A 1066 -10.52 20.07 -7.31
N SER A 1067 -10.32 19.83 -6.01
CA SER A 1067 -9.35 20.57 -5.18
C SER A 1067 -7.90 20.18 -5.47
N ASN A 1068 -6.94 20.85 -4.81
CA ASN A 1068 -5.52 20.46 -4.85
C ASN A 1068 -5.21 19.23 -3.97
N LEU A 1069 -6.17 18.73 -3.20
CA LEU A 1069 -6.01 17.53 -2.38
C LEU A 1069 -6.27 16.23 -3.18
N SER A 1070 -6.63 16.39 -4.45
CA SER A 1070 -6.98 15.29 -5.35
C SER A 1070 -5.80 14.64 -6.05
N TYR A 1071 -4.60 15.21 -5.96
CA TYR A 1071 -3.42 14.72 -6.68
C TYR A 1071 -2.73 13.53 -6.00
N LYS A 1072 -2.79 13.45 -4.66
CA LYS A 1072 -2.10 12.42 -3.86
C LYS A 1072 -2.67 12.29 -2.44
N GLY A 1073 -2.38 11.15 -1.80
CA GLY A 1073 -2.70 10.86 -0.39
C GLY A 1073 -1.98 11.76 0.61
N ALA A 1074 -2.38 11.69 1.89
CA ALA A 1074 -1.92 12.60 2.94
C ALA A 1074 -0.42 12.47 3.23
N LEU A 1075 0.08 11.25 3.42
CA LEU A 1075 1.49 11.01 3.72
C LEU A 1075 2.39 11.33 2.53
N GLN A 1076 1.96 11.01 1.30
CA GLN A 1076 2.74 11.37 0.12
C GLN A 1076 2.86 12.90 -0.04
N ALA A 1077 1.78 13.65 0.20
CA ALA A 1077 1.83 15.11 0.20
C ALA A 1077 2.77 15.66 1.28
N ALA A 1078 2.86 15.02 2.45
CA ALA A 1078 3.81 15.37 3.48
C ALA A 1078 5.26 15.11 3.05
N ILE A 1079 5.56 13.92 2.50
CA ILE A 1079 6.88 13.55 1.96
C ILE A 1079 7.34 14.56 0.90
N ASP A 1080 6.48 14.87 -0.07
CA ASP A 1080 6.82 15.77 -1.17
C ASP A 1080 7.02 17.23 -0.74
N SER A 1081 6.54 17.59 0.47
CA SER A 1081 6.78 18.90 1.10
C SER A 1081 8.11 18.97 1.87
N THR A 1082 8.92 17.91 1.84
CA THR A 1082 10.25 17.81 2.46
C THR A 1082 11.36 17.69 1.41
N THR A 1083 12.61 17.59 1.86
CA THR A 1083 13.79 17.33 1.00
C THR A 1083 14.17 15.85 0.92
N ILE A 1084 13.38 14.95 1.50
CA ILE A 1084 13.73 13.52 1.67
C ILE A 1084 14.08 12.85 0.34
N ASN A 1085 13.31 13.11 -0.71
CA ASN A 1085 13.49 12.51 -2.03
C ASN A 1085 14.43 13.32 -2.94
N LYS A 1086 15.03 14.42 -2.45
CA LYS A 1086 15.84 15.32 -3.27
C LYS A 1086 17.02 14.63 -3.96
N ALA A 1087 17.66 13.67 -3.27
CA ALA A 1087 18.77 12.90 -3.84
C ALA A 1087 18.36 12.12 -5.11
N VAL A 1088 17.13 11.56 -5.13
CA VAL A 1088 16.60 10.88 -6.31
C VAL A 1088 16.24 11.89 -7.38
N THR A 1089 15.51 12.96 -7.02
CA THR A 1089 15.03 13.95 -8.00
C THR A 1089 16.16 14.73 -8.66
N ASP A 1090 17.29 14.94 -7.98
CA ASP A 1090 18.48 15.57 -8.55
C ASP A 1090 19.30 14.60 -9.42
N SER A 1091 19.15 13.28 -9.19
CA SER A 1091 19.89 12.24 -9.93
C SER A 1091 19.21 11.80 -11.23
N CYS A 1092 17.90 12.02 -11.34
CA CYS A 1092 17.07 11.59 -12.46
C CYS A 1092 16.45 12.79 -13.17
N ASP A 1093 16.36 12.72 -14.50
CA ASP A 1093 15.77 13.80 -15.28
C ASP A 1093 14.23 13.83 -15.14
N PRO A 1094 13.61 14.99 -15.45
CA PRO A 1094 12.16 15.06 -15.57
C PRO A 1094 11.66 14.36 -16.83
N PHE A 1095 10.45 13.78 -16.75
CA PHE A 1095 9.73 13.27 -17.92
C PHE A 1095 8.76 14.32 -18.49
N ASP A 1096 8.38 14.19 -19.76
CA ASP A 1096 7.46 15.13 -20.41
C ASP A 1096 6.00 14.83 -20.02
N PRO A 1097 5.31 15.71 -19.26
CA PRO A 1097 3.93 15.48 -18.85
C PRO A 1097 2.92 15.66 -19.98
N ASN A 1098 3.31 16.24 -21.12
CA ASN A 1098 2.39 16.51 -22.25
C ASN A 1098 1.99 15.23 -23.01
N ILE A 1099 2.67 14.11 -22.75
CA ILE A 1099 2.33 12.81 -23.33
C ILE A 1099 1.13 12.13 -22.65
N TYR A 1100 0.60 12.71 -21.57
CA TYR A 1100 -0.54 12.17 -20.80
C TYR A 1100 -1.82 13.01 -21.00
N PRO A 1101 -3.00 12.37 -21.04
CA PRO A 1101 -4.26 13.05 -21.33
C PRO A 1101 -4.69 13.99 -20.20
N PHE A 1102 -4.42 13.60 -18.95
CA PHE A 1102 -4.66 14.44 -17.77
C PHE A 1102 -3.33 14.97 -17.23
N ARG A 1103 -2.63 15.74 -18.07
CA ARG A 1103 -1.34 16.38 -17.76
C ARG A 1103 -1.26 17.03 -16.37
N PRO A 1104 -2.30 17.70 -15.80
CA PRO A 1104 -2.16 18.33 -14.48
C PRO A 1104 -1.91 17.33 -13.35
N ASN A 1105 -2.24 16.04 -13.54
CA ASN A 1105 -2.02 15.02 -12.54
C ASN A 1105 -0.52 14.71 -12.33
N VAL A 1106 0.29 14.91 -13.37
CA VAL A 1106 1.74 14.64 -13.37
C VAL A 1106 2.61 15.91 -13.43
N SER A 1107 2.02 17.09 -13.64
CA SER A 1107 2.74 18.38 -13.79
C SER A 1107 2.40 19.45 -12.76
N ASN A 1108 1.69 19.09 -11.67
CA ASN A 1108 1.36 20.04 -10.61
C ASN A 1108 2.64 20.60 -9.94
N PRO A 1109 2.69 21.87 -9.50
CA PRO A 1109 3.80 22.44 -8.73
C PRO A 1109 4.30 21.61 -7.53
N ASN A 1110 3.43 20.79 -6.90
CA ASN A 1110 3.79 19.90 -5.79
C ASN A 1110 4.17 18.47 -6.24
N ASN A 1111 4.27 18.21 -7.55
CA ASN A 1111 4.62 16.93 -8.15
C ASN A 1111 5.60 17.19 -9.28
N THR A 1112 6.89 17.32 -8.97
CA THR A 1112 7.91 17.46 -10.01
C THR A 1112 7.90 16.18 -10.84
N PRO A 1113 7.58 16.23 -12.15
CA PRO A 1113 7.59 15.04 -12.99
C PRO A 1113 9.03 14.53 -13.00
N ASN A 1114 9.29 13.41 -12.33
CA ASN A 1114 10.63 12.85 -12.20
C ASN A 1114 10.60 11.34 -12.47
N ILE A 1115 11.56 10.88 -13.27
CA ILE A 1115 11.60 9.48 -13.71
C ILE A 1115 11.97 8.52 -12.56
N GLY A 1116 12.66 9.03 -11.54
CA GLY A 1116 13.03 8.27 -10.35
C GLY A 1116 11.87 8.01 -9.38
N VAL A 1117 10.66 8.54 -9.63
CA VAL A 1117 9.50 8.25 -8.77
C VAL A 1117 9.22 6.75 -8.79
N GLY A 1118 9.21 6.14 -7.60
CA GLY A 1118 8.94 4.71 -7.45
C GLY A 1118 10.15 3.79 -7.65
N ILE A 1119 11.39 4.28 -7.77
CA ILE A 1119 12.58 3.41 -7.58
C ILE A 1119 12.77 3.09 -6.07
N PRO A 1120 13.53 2.04 -5.70
CA PRO A 1120 13.69 1.64 -4.28
C PRO A 1120 14.21 2.75 -3.34
N GLY A 1121 15.07 3.64 -3.83
CA GLY A 1121 15.58 4.79 -3.07
C GLY A 1121 14.63 5.98 -2.96
N TYR A 1122 13.52 6.00 -3.71
CA TYR A 1122 12.48 7.03 -3.60
C TYR A 1122 11.47 6.62 -2.52
N LEU A 1123 11.37 7.40 -1.44
CA LEU A 1123 10.41 7.13 -0.38
C LEU A 1123 9.00 7.42 -0.84
N THR A 1124 8.13 6.42 -0.73
CA THR A 1124 6.69 6.53 -1.00
C THR A 1124 5.88 6.40 0.27
N GLN A 1125 4.63 6.84 0.21
CA GLN A 1125 3.67 6.63 1.29
C GLN A 1125 3.51 5.14 1.66
N ALA A 1126 3.49 4.23 0.67
CA ALA A 1126 3.39 2.80 0.94
C ALA A 1126 4.57 2.26 1.77
N ASP A 1127 5.78 2.81 1.59
CA ASP A 1127 6.97 2.42 2.34
C ASP A 1127 6.86 2.78 3.82
N LEU A 1128 6.31 3.97 4.15
CA LEU A 1128 5.99 4.34 5.53
C LEU A 1128 4.89 3.43 6.10
N LEU A 1129 3.83 3.23 5.31
CA LEU A 1129 2.67 2.44 5.71
C LEU A 1129 3.00 0.97 5.94
N GLN A 1130 4.07 0.44 5.36
CA GLN A 1130 4.46 -0.96 5.55
C GLN A 1130 4.61 -1.32 7.02
N SER A 1131 5.25 -0.47 7.83
CA SER A 1131 5.41 -0.68 9.27
C SER A 1131 4.30 -0.05 10.12
N LEU A 1132 3.59 0.96 9.60
CA LEU A 1132 2.54 1.70 10.32
C LEU A 1132 1.17 1.01 10.24
N ALA A 1133 0.84 0.35 9.13
CA ALA A 1133 -0.48 -0.23 8.89
C ALA A 1133 -1.01 -1.10 10.04
N PRO A 1134 -0.20 -1.94 10.71
CA PRO A 1134 -0.70 -2.77 11.81
C PRO A 1134 -1.02 -2.02 13.10
N VAL A 1135 -0.58 -0.75 13.25
CA VAL A 1135 -0.73 0.02 14.48
C VAL A 1135 -1.64 1.25 14.34
N ILE A 1136 -1.97 1.68 13.13
CA ILE A 1136 -2.78 2.88 12.91
C ILE A 1136 -4.29 2.60 12.92
N THR A 1137 -5.06 3.56 13.42
CA THR A 1137 -6.52 3.53 13.53
C THR A 1137 -7.08 4.96 13.35
N PRO A 1138 -8.33 5.16 12.88
CA PRO A 1138 -8.91 6.50 12.78
C PRO A 1138 -9.60 6.96 14.08
N ARG A 1139 -9.53 6.16 15.15
CA ARG A 1139 -10.16 6.43 16.45
C ARG A 1139 -9.30 5.96 17.61
N SER A 1140 -9.52 6.53 18.78
CA SER A 1140 -9.03 5.97 20.04
C SER A 1140 -10.05 4.99 20.63
N ASP A 1141 -9.54 3.96 21.32
CA ASP A 1141 -10.32 3.05 22.16
C ASP A 1141 -9.92 3.15 23.63
N THR A 1142 -8.91 3.97 23.96
CA THR A 1142 -8.49 4.27 25.33
C THR A 1142 -8.59 5.78 25.60
N PHE A 1143 -9.20 6.15 26.71
CA PHE A 1143 -9.46 7.55 27.07
C PHE A 1143 -9.16 7.78 28.54
N THR A 1144 -8.77 9.00 28.88
CA THR A 1144 -8.66 9.47 30.25
C THR A 1144 -9.77 10.49 30.50
N ILE A 1145 -10.57 10.25 31.53
CA ILE A 1145 -11.64 11.15 31.96
C ILE A 1145 -11.20 11.80 33.27
N ARG A 1146 -11.28 13.14 33.33
CA ARG A 1146 -11.20 13.87 34.59
C ARG A 1146 -12.53 14.53 34.92
N ALA A 1147 -12.87 14.48 36.19
CA ALA A 1147 -14.14 14.94 36.70
C ALA A 1147 -13.95 15.73 38.00
N TYR A 1148 -14.79 16.74 38.20
CA TYR A 1148 -14.83 17.63 39.34
C TYR A 1148 -16.24 17.63 39.95
N GLY A 1149 -16.30 17.72 41.27
CA GLY A 1149 -17.52 17.92 42.02
C GLY A 1149 -17.30 18.86 43.19
N GLU A 1150 -18.27 19.74 43.43
CA GLU A 1150 -18.29 20.63 44.59
C GLU A 1150 -19.57 20.46 45.40
N ALA A 1151 -19.45 20.68 46.70
CA ALA A 1151 -20.57 20.80 47.62
C ALA A 1151 -20.70 22.26 48.05
N LYS A 1152 -21.91 22.80 48.03
CA LYS A 1152 -22.25 24.15 48.45
C LYS A 1152 -23.12 24.14 49.69
N ASP A 1153 -23.02 25.19 50.49
CA ASP A 1153 -23.97 25.45 51.57
C ASP A 1153 -25.27 26.11 51.05
N GLY A 1154 -26.24 26.34 51.95
CA GLY A 1154 -27.52 26.96 51.61
C GLY A 1154 -27.45 28.41 51.12
N THR A 1155 -26.26 29.03 51.13
CA THR A 1155 -26.01 30.37 50.56
C THR A 1155 -25.33 30.31 49.19
N GLY A 1156 -25.03 29.10 48.69
CA GLY A 1156 -24.31 28.87 47.44
C GLY A 1156 -22.79 28.91 47.57
N LYS A 1157 -22.24 29.03 48.79
CA LYS A 1157 -20.78 29.05 49.01
C LYS A 1157 -20.22 27.63 48.94
N VAL A 1158 -19.12 27.45 48.20
CA VAL A 1158 -18.40 26.17 48.11
C VAL A 1158 -17.75 25.83 49.47
N ILE A 1159 -18.11 24.66 50.00
CA ILE A 1159 -17.63 24.15 51.30
C ILE A 1159 -16.67 22.96 51.16
N ALA A 1160 -16.71 22.24 50.04
CA ALA A 1160 -15.76 21.17 49.71
C ALA A 1160 -15.70 20.94 48.20
N THR A 1161 -14.56 20.47 47.71
CA THR A 1161 -14.36 20.08 46.31
C THR A 1161 -13.68 18.72 46.23
N ALA A 1162 -13.83 18.02 45.11
CA ALA A 1162 -13.15 16.78 44.82
C ALA A 1162 -12.91 16.64 43.33
N ARG A 1163 -11.77 16.05 42.95
CA ARG A 1163 -11.44 15.68 41.57
C ARG A 1163 -11.10 14.19 41.48
N CYS A 1164 -11.48 13.56 40.39
CA CYS A 1164 -11.09 12.18 40.10
C CYS A 1164 -10.69 12.00 38.64
N GLU A 1165 -9.86 10.98 38.41
CA GLU A 1165 -9.37 10.55 37.11
C GLU A 1165 -9.70 9.08 36.91
N ALA A 1166 -10.18 8.73 35.71
CA ALA A 1166 -10.35 7.35 35.31
C ALA A 1166 -9.78 7.13 33.91
N VAL A 1167 -9.02 6.05 33.75
CA VAL A 1167 -8.64 5.55 32.42
C VAL A 1167 -9.67 4.51 32.02
N VAL A 1168 -10.29 4.70 30.87
CA VAL A 1168 -11.34 3.83 30.34
C VAL A 1168 -10.92 3.25 29.00
N GLN A 1169 -11.20 1.97 28.80
CA GLN A 1169 -10.85 1.23 27.59
C GLN A 1169 -12.08 0.55 27.01
N ARG A 1170 -12.27 0.72 25.71
CA ARG A 1170 -13.27 0.00 24.92
C ARG A 1170 -12.80 -1.43 24.70
N VAL A 1171 -13.68 -2.39 24.88
CA VAL A 1171 -13.40 -3.82 24.67
C VAL A 1171 -14.21 -4.38 23.51
N ALA A 1172 -13.87 -5.59 23.03
CA ALA A 1172 -14.61 -6.23 21.95
C ALA A 1172 -16.07 -6.54 22.32
N GLU A 1173 -16.37 -6.77 23.60
CA GLU A 1173 -17.72 -7.09 24.07
C GLU A 1173 -18.70 -5.92 23.86
N PHE A 1174 -19.93 -6.23 23.45
CA PHE A 1174 -21.02 -5.27 23.39
C PHE A 1174 -21.52 -4.87 24.79
N VAL A 1175 -22.26 -3.76 24.89
CA VAL A 1175 -22.87 -3.33 26.17
C VAL A 1175 -23.87 -4.37 26.67
N ASP A 1176 -24.74 -4.84 25.76
CA ASP A 1176 -25.60 -5.99 25.99
C ASP A 1176 -24.94 -7.24 25.39
N GLU A 1177 -24.53 -8.13 26.27
CA GLU A 1177 -23.74 -9.31 25.93
C GLU A 1177 -24.58 -10.43 25.27
N ILE A 1178 -25.89 -10.25 25.08
CA ILE A 1178 -26.72 -11.17 24.29
C ILE A 1178 -26.20 -11.31 22.86
N ASN A 1179 -25.67 -10.23 22.27
CA ASN A 1179 -24.99 -10.30 20.98
C ASN A 1179 -23.51 -10.64 21.17
N PRO A 1180 -23.01 -11.75 20.58
CA PRO A 1180 -21.58 -12.04 20.54
C PRO A 1180 -20.76 -10.91 19.86
N PRO A 1181 -19.47 -10.72 20.19
CA PRO A 1181 -18.63 -9.64 19.66
C PRO A 1181 -18.52 -9.56 18.14
N GLU A 1182 -18.68 -10.70 17.44
CA GLU A 1182 -18.64 -10.84 15.98
C GLU A 1182 -19.98 -10.58 15.27
N THR A 1183 -21.05 -10.28 16.03
CA THR A 1183 -22.38 -10.00 15.47
C THR A 1183 -22.31 -8.80 14.53
N GLN A 1184 -22.92 -8.92 13.34
CA GLN A 1184 -22.97 -7.83 12.38
C GLN A 1184 -23.92 -6.72 12.85
N ILE A 1185 -23.63 -5.46 12.48
CA ILE A 1185 -24.44 -4.31 12.92
C ILE A 1185 -25.93 -4.47 12.62
N ALA A 1186 -26.27 -5.05 11.46
CA ALA A 1186 -27.66 -5.24 11.04
C ALA A 1186 -28.46 -6.18 11.97
N ASP A 1187 -27.76 -7.06 12.69
CA ASP A 1187 -28.35 -8.09 13.56
C ASP A 1187 -28.23 -7.74 15.05
N LEU A 1188 -27.72 -6.54 15.37
CA LEU A 1188 -27.63 -6.06 16.75
C LEU A 1188 -29.01 -5.72 17.30
N ASN A 1189 -29.21 -5.95 18.60
CA ASN A 1189 -30.39 -5.46 19.30
C ASN A 1189 -30.36 -3.92 19.46
N THR A 1190 -31.50 -3.31 19.81
CA THR A 1190 -31.63 -1.84 19.91
C THR A 1190 -30.63 -1.22 20.89
N THR A 1191 -30.31 -1.90 22.00
CA THR A 1191 -29.33 -1.44 22.98
C THR A 1191 -27.95 -1.30 22.34
N ASN A 1192 -27.49 -2.34 21.65
CA ASN A 1192 -26.17 -2.37 21.00
C ASN A 1192 -26.10 -1.51 19.74
N GLN A 1193 -27.20 -1.31 19.02
CA GLN A 1193 -27.27 -0.33 17.93
C GLN A 1193 -27.03 1.11 18.43
N ASN A 1194 -27.56 1.44 19.62
CA ASN A 1194 -27.44 2.78 20.20
C ASN A 1194 -26.09 3.01 20.91
N PHE A 1195 -25.62 2.02 21.68
CA PHE A 1195 -24.46 2.19 22.56
C PHE A 1195 -23.21 1.43 22.11
N GLY A 1196 -23.32 0.45 21.22
CA GLY A 1196 -22.17 -0.28 20.67
C GLY A 1196 -21.38 -1.08 21.71
N ARG A 1197 -20.04 -1.04 21.57
CA ARG A 1197 -19.11 -1.81 22.40
C ARG A 1197 -18.90 -1.17 23.78
N LYS A 1198 -18.73 -2.01 24.79
CA LYS A 1198 -18.60 -1.62 26.19
C LYS A 1198 -17.28 -0.93 26.49
N PHE A 1199 -17.33 0.13 27.30
CA PHE A 1199 -16.17 0.69 27.98
C PHE A 1199 -16.01 0.09 29.38
N LYS A 1200 -14.76 -0.24 29.76
CA LYS A 1200 -14.39 -0.68 31.12
C LYS A 1200 -13.44 0.34 31.74
N ILE A 1201 -13.63 0.62 33.03
CA ILE A 1201 -12.67 1.41 33.81
C ILE A 1201 -11.46 0.51 34.13
N VAL A 1202 -10.29 0.90 33.65
CA VAL A 1202 -9.03 0.17 33.84
C VAL A 1202 -8.30 0.69 35.09
N SER A 1203 -8.41 2.00 35.35
CA SER A 1203 -7.82 2.65 36.52
C SER A 1203 -8.74 3.76 37.02
N PHE A 1204 -8.78 3.98 38.33
CA PHE A 1204 -9.51 5.07 38.97
C PHE A 1204 -8.71 5.60 40.16
N ARG A 1205 -8.62 6.93 40.28
CA ARG A 1205 -8.02 7.59 41.44
C ARG A 1205 -8.66 8.94 41.73
N TYR A 1206 -8.56 9.39 42.99
CA TYR A 1206 -8.83 10.78 43.36
C TYR A 1206 -7.55 11.61 43.21
N LEU A 1207 -7.68 12.82 42.68
CA LEU A 1207 -6.56 13.75 42.49
C LEU A 1207 -6.42 14.66 43.71
N SER A 1208 -5.18 15.03 44.04
CA SER A 1208 -4.92 16.02 45.08
C SER A 1208 -4.94 17.45 44.52
N ASP A 1209 -5.21 18.45 45.35
CA ASP A 1209 -5.25 19.85 44.88
C ASP A 1209 -3.90 20.33 44.32
N ASN A 1210 -2.78 19.76 44.79
CA ASN A 1210 -1.44 20.08 44.30
C ASN A 1210 -1.16 19.57 42.87
N GLU A 1211 -1.96 18.62 42.37
CA GLU A 1211 -1.83 18.08 41.01
C GLU A 1211 -2.62 18.88 39.98
N VAL A 1212 -3.49 19.82 40.39
CA VAL A 1212 -4.42 20.53 39.50
C VAL A 1212 -4.48 22.04 39.74
N VAL A 1213 -3.99 22.54 40.88
CA VAL A 1213 -3.92 23.97 41.18
C VAL A 1213 -2.44 24.36 41.29
N PRO A 1214 -1.98 25.44 40.63
CA PRO A 1214 -0.68 26.00 40.94
C PRO A 1214 -0.69 26.38 42.43
N GLY A 1215 0.09 25.68 43.25
CA GLY A 1215 0.25 26.07 44.65
C GLY A 1215 0.63 27.56 44.73
N PRO A 1216 0.23 28.29 45.78
CA PRO A 1216 0.63 29.67 45.95
C PRO A 1216 2.16 29.73 45.83
N THR A 1217 2.66 30.54 44.89
CA THR A 1217 4.08 30.87 44.79
C THR A 1217 4.51 31.40 46.13
N THR A 1218 5.26 30.59 46.86
CA THR A 1218 5.92 30.96 48.12
C THR A 1218 7.35 31.35 47.82
#